data_AF-A0A2H3IJM0-F1
#
_entry.id   AF-A0A2H3IJM0-F1
#
_cell.length_a   1.000
_cell.length_b   1.000
_cell.length_c   1.000
_cell.angle_alpha   90.00
_cell.angle_beta   90.00
_cell.angle_gamma   90.00
#
_symmetry.space_group_name_H-M   'P 1'
#
loop_
_entity.id
_entity.type
_entity.pdbx_description
1 polymer ?
#
loop_
_entity_poly.entity_id
_entity_poly.type
_entity_poly.pdbx_seq_one_letter_code
_entity_poly.pdbx_strand_id
1 'polypeptide(L)'
;MPRIKAITTGSVPSFSDVVLNIAESESMSTLIHQDTIITQLKNGLPGKMLMYGDDTWLNLFPDTFDRFEGTSSFFVSDFTEVDNNVTRHVSPELAQDDWSVMVLHYLGLDHIGHKAGPKSSHMIPKQKEMDGIVEIIYNAMLSEAHLDSTLLVLLGDHGMNEAGNHGGSSAGETSPALTFISPKLQTHAETTELKGRDSPIEAEEFEYYRTVEQSDITPTLAGLLGVPIPLNSLGVFIPEFLGLWDSEVDRLTMLLENTVQIQNVIKMAYPKFSANGDEINEVSSANGAELGSSALERLEYEFIAAGLSMSPDEKSTRSHYKFLHSAQSLMSGAASSYKLSMLYSGTLAAAFACLVSAAVAYYTLPTCRRSSTFLFITSMLHGGMMFASSFVEEEQQFWYWITTAWAVYIHLKSTSESGDPALSIRSIIYSISFAAAGRFIRRWNQTGQKFAGEPDIVHYLISSQPKLLWALVLLTYMVNCQSMIRSAPFRGVLGKSLWTVLSIAVSFAAIIFKVSFTAADAPELLAPMMLRVTEWGFQTSLVFQARIVFIGIALLAGIFKFSGFTSRGVQNAGRKRLLHEATTLFLITQSRATNIPLFMLFKVQASIVELLDLNSIETTLNLILMQHVAFFAFGGSNALSSVDLSTAYNGVSDYNVSVVGLLTFVSNWAGPIWWTSETAINQSRMTRTEATNRIALLSFGTTMELLAVMAACTMLRTHLFVWTVFSPKFLYSIAWALANHLGMNLLATYGLSL
;
A
#
# COMPACT_ATOMS: atom_id res chain seq x y z
N MET A 1 6.14 -6.62 -2.80
CA MET A 1 7.27 -6.46 -3.74
C MET A 1 6.86 -6.97 -5.12
N PRO A 2 7.45 -6.51 -6.24
CA PRO A 2 7.01 -6.90 -7.59
C PRO A 2 7.28 -8.38 -7.87
N ARG A 3 6.21 -9.17 -8.04
CA ARG A 3 6.30 -10.64 -8.03
C ARG A 3 6.56 -11.25 -9.41
N ILE A 4 6.00 -10.67 -10.48
CA ILE A 4 6.31 -11.05 -11.87
C ILE A 4 7.81 -10.99 -12.14
N LYS A 5 8.51 -9.96 -11.62
CA LYS A 5 9.97 -9.86 -11.72
C LYS A 5 10.66 -11.06 -11.06
N ALA A 6 10.27 -11.42 -9.83
CA ALA A 6 10.85 -12.58 -9.12
C ALA A 6 10.66 -13.89 -9.89
N ILE A 7 9.45 -14.11 -10.40
CA ILE A 7 9.06 -15.31 -11.16
C ILE A 7 9.84 -15.43 -12.46
N THR A 8 10.12 -14.30 -13.12
CA THR A 8 10.73 -14.29 -14.46
C THR A 8 12.24 -14.17 -14.46
N THR A 9 12.86 -13.55 -13.46
CA THR A 9 14.33 -13.43 -13.37
C THR A 9 14.96 -14.49 -12.45
N GLY A 10 14.18 -15.08 -11.55
CA GLY A 10 14.68 -15.94 -10.48
C GLY A 10 15.41 -15.16 -9.37
N SER A 11 15.32 -13.83 -9.36
CA SER A 11 15.98 -12.97 -8.37
C SER A 11 15.01 -12.48 -7.30
N VAL A 12 15.53 -12.14 -6.12
CA VAL A 12 14.72 -11.50 -5.07
C VAL A 12 14.50 -10.01 -5.39
N PRO A 13 13.24 -9.52 -5.46
CA PRO A 13 12.99 -8.11 -5.71
C PRO A 13 13.50 -7.22 -4.58
N SER A 14 13.95 -6.02 -4.94
CA SER A 14 14.43 -5.02 -3.98
C SER A 14 13.29 -4.08 -3.52
N PHE A 15 13.45 -3.43 -2.37
CA PHE A 15 12.52 -2.39 -1.93
C PHE A 15 12.47 -1.19 -2.89
N SER A 16 13.60 -0.87 -3.56
CA SER A 16 13.63 0.12 -4.63
C SER A 16 12.72 -0.23 -5.79
N ASP A 17 12.55 -1.51 -6.11
CA ASP A 17 11.64 -1.94 -7.19
C ASP A 17 10.18 -1.60 -6.85
N VAL A 18 9.79 -1.61 -5.56
CA VAL A 18 8.45 -1.19 -5.14
C VAL A 18 8.25 0.31 -5.37
N VAL A 19 9.24 1.12 -5.00
CA VAL A 19 9.18 2.59 -5.19
C VAL A 19 9.17 2.96 -6.67
N LEU A 20 9.97 2.26 -7.49
CA LEU A 20 10.03 2.47 -8.93
C LEU A 20 8.73 2.05 -9.64
N ASN A 21 8.09 0.97 -9.19
CA ASN A 21 6.79 0.56 -9.71
C ASN A 21 5.69 1.59 -9.43
N ILE A 22 5.70 2.24 -8.26
CA ILE A 22 4.74 3.32 -7.95
C ILE A 22 5.00 4.56 -8.82
N ALA A 23 6.26 4.77 -9.23
CA ALA A 23 6.69 5.97 -9.95
C ALA A 23 6.54 5.88 -11.49
N GLU A 24 5.99 4.78 -12.02
CA GLU A 24 5.74 4.48 -13.46
C GLU A 24 6.38 5.48 -14.43
N SER A 25 7.70 5.36 -14.60
CA SER A 25 8.36 5.94 -15.76
C SER A 25 8.71 4.78 -16.69
N GLU A 26 8.17 4.81 -17.91
CA GLU A 26 8.29 3.77 -18.95
C GLU A 26 9.73 3.29 -19.17
N SER A 27 10.74 4.09 -18.84
CA SER A 27 12.16 3.72 -19.00
C SER A 27 12.80 3.03 -17.78
N MET A 28 12.17 3.00 -16.61
CA MET A 28 12.79 2.54 -15.35
C MET A 28 12.26 1.21 -14.80
N SER A 29 11.10 0.72 -15.26
CA SER A 29 10.51 -0.55 -14.84
C SER A 29 10.79 -1.72 -15.82
N THR A 30 11.27 -1.45 -17.03
CA THR A 30 11.50 -2.47 -18.08
C THR A 30 12.59 -3.48 -17.69
N LEU A 31 12.43 -4.74 -18.08
CA LEU A 31 13.42 -5.81 -17.89
C LEU A 31 14.27 -6.07 -19.14
N ILE A 32 14.26 -5.17 -20.13
CA ILE A 32 14.91 -5.35 -21.44
C ILE A 32 16.42 -5.65 -21.38
N HIS A 33 17.10 -5.17 -20.33
CA HIS A 33 18.54 -5.38 -20.11
C HIS A 33 18.84 -6.49 -19.09
N GLN A 34 17.82 -7.18 -18.60
CA GLN A 34 17.96 -8.28 -17.65
C GLN A 34 17.73 -9.61 -18.37
N ASP A 35 18.54 -10.60 -18.02
CA ASP A 35 18.31 -11.96 -18.46
C ASP A 35 17.14 -12.57 -17.67
N THR A 36 16.18 -13.15 -18.38
CA THR A 36 14.91 -13.66 -17.82
C THR A 36 14.53 -14.98 -18.47
N ILE A 37 13.72 -15.79 -17.79
CA ILE A 37 13.19 -17.04 -18.35
C ILE A 37 12.38 -16.77 -19.63
N ILE A 38 11.70 -15.63 -19.71
CA ILE A 38 10.94 -15.20 -20.90
C ILE A 38 11.89 -15.03 -22.10
N THR A 39 13.01 -14.35 -21.92
CA THR A 39 14.04 -14.18 -22.96
C THR A 39 14.70 -15.52 -23.33
N GLN A 40 14.96 -16.38 -22.35
CA GLN A 40 15.54 -17.71 -22.59
C GLN A 40 14.59 -18.61 -23.38
N LEU A 41 13.30 -18.58 -23.07
CA LEU A 41 12.28 -19.34 -23.80
C LEU A 41 12.10 -18.82 -25.23
N LYS A 42 12.07 -17.49 -25.43
CA LYS A 42 11.98 -16.87 -26.75
C LYS A 42 13.12 -17.28 -27.68
N ASN A 43 14.34 -17.40 -27.13
CA ASN A 43 15.53 -17.72 -27.90
C ASN A 43 15.78 -19.23 -28.02
N GLY A 44 15.35 -20.01 -27.03
CA GLY A 44 15.63 -21.45 -26.92
C GLY A 44 14.57 -22.35 -27.56
N LEU A 45 13.31 -21.91 -27.64
CA LEU A 45 12.22 -22.70 -28.19
C LEU A 45 11.84 -22.26 -29.62
N PRO A 46 11.55 -23.21 -30.53
CA PRO A 46 11.18 -22.90 -31.90
C PRO A 46 9.69 -22.58 -32.03
N GLY A 47 9.33 -21.31 -32.17
CA GLY A 47 7.96 -20.92 -32.42
C GLY A 47 7.69 -19.48 -32.00
N LYS A 48 6.42 -19.07 -32.13
CA LYS A 48 5.96 -17.76 -31.64
C LYS A 48 5.81 -17.76 -30.12
N MET A 49 5.99 -16.57 -29.55
CA MET A 49 5.72 -16.26 -28.15
C MET A 49 4.50 -15.34 -28.06
N LEU A 50 3.49 -15.74 -27.30
CA LEU A 50 2.20 -15.09 -27.21
C LEU A 50 1.96 -14.47 -25.83
N MET A 51 1.25 -13.34 -25.77
CA MET A 51 0.79 -12.75 -24.50
C MET A 51 -0.59 -12.13 -24.62
N TYR A 52 -1.49 -12.51 -23.72
CA TYR A 52 -2.83 -11.93 -23.62
C TYR A 52 -3.12 -11.57 -22.16
N GLY A 53 -3.53 -10.33 -21.89
CA GLY A 53 -3.89 -9.90 -20.54
C GLY A 53 -3.49 -8.46 -20.23
N ASP A 54 -3.03 -8.24 -18.99
CA ASP A 54 -2.60 -6.94 -18.49
C ASP A 54 -1.34 -6.38 -19.20
N ASP A 55 -1.39 -5.12 -19.63
CA ASP A 55 -0.32 -4.43 -20.36
C ASP A 55 1.01 -4.30 -19.58
N THR A 56 1.00 -4.58 -18.28
CA THR A 56 2.20 -4.77 -17.45
C THR A 56 3.26 -5.67 -18.12
N TRP A 57 2.87 -6.77 -18.77
CA TRP A 57 3.85 -7.64 -19.45
C TRP A 57 4.49 -6.98 -20.66
N LEU A 58 3.74 -6.19 -21.42
CA LEU A 58 4.25 -5.46 -22.59
C LEU A 58 5.23 -4.37 -22.16
N ASN A 59 4.96 -3.73 -21.01
CA ASN A 59 5.85 -2.75 -20.40
C ASN A 59 7.12 -3.39 -19.80
N LEU A 60 7.02 -4.58 -19.21
CA LEU A 60 8.17 -5.29 -18.65
C LEU A 60 9.06 -5.91 -19.76
N PHE A 61 8.45 -6.44 -20.82
CA PHE A 61 9.10 -7.17 -21.92
C PHE A 61 8.76 -6.55 -23.28
N PRO A 62 9.22 -5.30 -23.55
CA PRO A 62 8.97 -4.66 -24.83
C PRO A 62 9.55 -5.49 -25.98
N ASP A 63 8.88 -5.47 -27.13
CA ASP A 63 9.28 -6.14 -28.38
C ASP A 63 9.53 -7.65 -28.29
N THR A 64 9.02 -8.33 -27.25
CA THR A 64 9.28 -9.76 -27.01
C THR A 64 8.22 -10.70 -27.62
N PHE A 65 6.95 -10.30 -27.58
CA PHE A 65 5.81 -11.12 -28.00
C PHE A 65 5.48 -10.94 -29.49
N ASP A 66 5.21 -12.05 -30.20
CA ASP A 66 4.90 -12.04 -31.63
C ASP A 66 3.40 -11.84 -31.93
N ARG A 67 2.53 -12.40 -31.08
CA ARG A 67 1.10 -12.08 -31.05
C ARG A 67 0.73 -11.69 -29.64
N PHE A 68 0.09 -10.53 -29.48
CA PHE A 68 -0.31 -10.08 -28.17
C PHE A 68 -1.53 -9.18 -28.20
N GLU A 69 -2.23 -9.13 -27.07
CA GLU A 69 -3.22 -8.09 -26.79
C GLU A 69 -3.18 -7.71 -25.31
N GLY A 70 -2.77 -6.47 -25.05
CA GLY A 70 -2.69 -5.87 -23.72
C GLY A 70 -3.93 -5.03 -23.41
N THR A 71 -4.42 -5.11 -22.18
CA THR A 71 -5.51 -4.26 -21.66
C THR A 71 -5.00 -3.51 -20.43
N SER A 72 -5.39 -2.24 -20.28
CA SER A 72 -4.98 -1.44 -19.13
C SER A 72 -5.63 -1.95 -17.84
N SER A 73 -4.81 -2.16 -16.81
CA SER A 73 -5.19 -2.65 -15.47
C SER A 73 -5.88 -1.63 -14.55
N PHE A 74 -5.89 -0.33 -14.91
CA PHE A 74 -6.28 0.72 -13.95
C PHE A 74 -7.78 0.86 -13.67
N PHE A 75 -8.65 0.18 -14.42
CA PHE A 75 -10.10 0.21 -14.18
C PHE A 75 -10.57 -0.99 -13.34
N VAL A 76 -10.29 -0.93 -12.03
CA VAL A 76 -10.64 -1.96 -11.01
C VAL A 76 -12.15 -2.29 -10.94
N SER A 77 -13.01 -1.46 -11.51
CA SER A 77 -14.46 -1.67 -11.53
C SER A 77 -14.92 -2.83 -12.39
N ASP A 78 -14.10 -3.27 -13.37
CA ASP A 78 -14.44 -4.35 -14.30
C ASP A 78 -13.58 -5.59 -14.04
N PHE A 79 -14.22 -6.68 -13.59
CA PHE A 79 -13.61 -8.00 -13.39
C PHE A 79 -13.97 -8.97 -14.53
N THR A 80 -14.35 -8.45 -15.71
CA THR A 80 -14.81 -9.25 -16.85
C THR A 80 -14.16 -8.83 -18.17
N GLU A 81 -13.91 -7.55 -18.45
CA GLU A 81 -13.37 -7.10 -19.73
C GLU A 81 -11.99 -7.69 -20.02
N VAL A 82 -11.07 -7.59 -19.07
CA VAL A 82 -9.71 -8.16 -19.19
C VAL A 82 -9.79 -9.68 -19.33
N ASP A 83 -10.57 -10.36 -18.48
CA ASP A 83 -10.69 -11.82 -18.53
C ASP A 83 -11.32 -12.31 -19.84
N ASN A 84 -12.34 -11.62 -20.36
CA ASN A 84 -12.95 -11.88 -21.66
C ASN A 84 -11.96 -11.62 -22.81
N ASN A 85 -11.09 -10.61 -22.66
CA ASN A 85 -10.01 -10.34 -23.60
C ASN A 85 -9.04 -11.50 -23.69
N VAL A 86 -8.61 -12.04 -22.56
CA VAL A 86 -7.74 -13.22 -22.56
C VAL A 86 -8.48 -14.44 -23.09
N THR A 87 -9.69 -14.71 -22.58
CA THR A 87 -10.44 -15.94 -22.84
C THR A 87 -10.79 -16.13 -24.32
N ARG A 88 -11.13 -15.05 -25.05
CA ARG A 88 -11.49 -15.17 -26.48
C ARG A 88 -10.32 -15.62 -27.37
N HIS A 89 -9.08 -15.49 -26.92
CA HIS A 89 -7.90 -15.94 -27.66
C HIS A 89 -7.50 -17.38 -27.32
N VAL A 90 -7.93 -17.93 -26.18
CA VAL A 90 -7.50 -19.27 -25.70
C VAL A 90 -7.80 -20.36 -26.74
N SER A 91 -9.06 -20.58 -27.10
CA SER A 91 -9.41 -21.67 -28.02
C SER A 91 -8.83 -21.49 -29.43
N PRO A 92 -8.85 -20.28 -30.05
CA PRO A 92 -8.18 -20.07 -31.33
C PRO A 92 -6.69 -20.37 -31.33
N GLU A 93 -5.97 -20.02 -30.26
CA GLU A 93 -4.52 -20.23 -30.16
C GLU A 93 -4.15 -21.67 -29.87
N LEU A 94 -4.93 -22.38 -29.04
CA LEU A 94 -4.73 -23.81 -28.79
C LEU A 94 -4.88 -24.66 -30.06
N ALA A 95 -5.67 -24.19 -31.04
CA ALA A 95 -5.83 -24.86 -32.34
C ALA A 95 -4.67 -24.63 -33.32
N GLN A 96 -3.72 -23.73 -33.02
CA GLN A 96 -2.55 -23.44 -33.86
C GLN A 96 -1.32 -24.19 -33.35
N ASP A 97 -0.44 -24.62 -34.26
CA ASP A 97 0.81 -25.33 -33.97
C ASP A 97 2.07 -24.43 -34.14
N ASP A 98 1.89 -23.12 -34.31
CA ASP A 98 2.95 -22.18 -34.68
C ASP A 98 3.60 -21.43 -33.49
N TRP A 99 3.25 -21.79 -32.26
CA TRP A 99 3.72 -21.16 -31.03
C TRP A 99 4.35 -22.17 -30.06
N SER A 100 5.20 -21.68 -29.15
CA SER A 100 5.85 -22.50 -28.11
C SER A 100 5.69 -21.96 -26.70
N VAL A 101 5.36 -20.68 -26.56
CA VAL A 101 5.14 -20.03 -25.27
C VAL A 101 3.90 -19.17 -25.35
N MET A 102 3.01 -19.30 -24.38
CA MET A 102 1.81 -18.49 -24.25
C MET A 102 1.64 -18.03 -22.81
N VAL A 103 1.60 -16.72 -22.60
CA VAL A 103 1.36 -16.09 -21.30
C VAL A 103 -0.07 -15.56 -21.26
N LEU A 104 -0.85 -16.01 -20.29
CA LEU A 104 -2.23 -15.57 -20.06
C LEU A 104 -2.30 -14.90 -18.69
N HIS A 105 -2.58 -13.59 -18.64
CA HIS A 105 -2.65 -12.82 -17.40
C HIS A 105 -4.07 -12.33 -17.14
N TYR A 106 -4.76 -12.99 -16.21
CA TYR A 106 -6.10 -12.64 -15.74
C TYR A 106 -6.04 -11.70 -14.54
N LEU A 107 -7.00 -10.77 -14.43
CA LEU A 107 -7.08 -9.80 -13.33
C LEU A 107 -8.37 -9.90 -12.51
N GLY A 108 -9.39 -10.65 -12.98
CA GLY A 108 -10.70 -10.66 -12.34
C GLY A 108 -10.69 -11.05 -10.85
N LEU A 109 -9.83 -12.00 -10.44
CA LEU A 109 -9.69 -12.38 -9.03
C LEU A 109 -9.08 -11.26 -8.17
N ASP A 110 -8.06 -10.58 -8.68
CA ASP A 110 -7.43 -9.45 -7.99
C ASP A 110 -8.39 -8.27 -7.85
N HIS A 111 -9.07 -7.91 -8.93
CA HIS A 111 -10.08 -6.85 -8.93
C HIS A 111 -11.22 -7.12 -7.95
N ILE A 112 -11.72 -8.37 -7.88
CA ILE A 112 -12.72 -8.76 -6.88
C ILE A 112 -12.15 -8.67 -5.46
N GLY A 113 -10.89 -9.07 -5.28
CA GLY A 113 -10.13 -8.90 -4.05
C GLY A 113 -10.17 -7.47 -3.56
N HIS A 114 -9.55 -6.54 -4.29
CA HIS A 114 -9.51 -5.11 -3.93
C HIS A 114 -10.88 -4.49 -3.71
N LYS A 115 -11.89 -4.94 -4.47
CA LYS A 115 -13.24 -4.39 -4.44
C LYS A 115 -14.05 -4.84 -3.23
N ALA A 116 -14.11 -6.14 -2.98
CA ALA A 116 -15.06 -6.73 -2.03
C ALA A 116 -14.43 -7.73 -1.06
N GLY A 117 -13.11 -7.92 -1.13
CA GLY A 117 -12.35 -8.87 -0.33
C GLY A 117 -12.42 -10.31 -0.86
N PRO A 118 -11.52 -11.19 -0.36
CA PRO A 118 -11.40 -12.57 -0.81
C PRO A 118 -12.64 -13.44 -0.52
N LYS A 119 -13.45 -13.05 0.47
CA LYS A 119 -14.67 -13.77 0.88
C LYS A 119 -15.95 -13.25 0.22
N SER A 120 -15.83 -12.39 -0.79
CA SER A 120 -16.99 -11.85 -1.48
C SER A 120 -17.78 -12.94 -2.21
N SER A 121 -19.08 -12.72 -2.40
CA SER A 121 -19.94 -13.62 -3.19
C SER A 121 -19.55 -13.67 -4.68
N HIS A 122 -18.74 -12.72 -5.15
CA HIS A 122 -18.22 -12.67 -6.52
C HIS A 122 -17.01 -13.59 -6.72
N MET A 123 -16.28 -13.95 -5.65
CA MET A 123 -15.06 -14.74 -5.74
C MET A 123 -15.33 -16.17 -6.27
N ILE A 124 -16.35 -16.86 -5.73
CA ILE A 124 -16.65 -18.25 -6.12
C ILE A 124 -17.05 -18.38 -7.60
N PRO A 125 -17.97 -17.56 -8.16
CA PRO A 125 -18.23 -17.58 -9.59
C PRO A 125 -16.98 -17.35 -10.44
N LYS A 126 -16.10 -16.43 -10.04
CA LYS A 126 -14.87 -16.12 -10.78
C LYS A 126 -13.85 -17.25 -10.70
N GLN A 127 -13.71 -17.92 -9.56
CA GLN A 127 -12.87 -19.10 -9.43
C GLN A 127 -13.36 -20.24 -10.35
N LYS A 128 -14.67 -20.43 -10.49
CA LYS A 128 -15.25 -21.40 -11.43
C LYS A 128 -14.99 -21.05 -12.89
N GLU A 129 -14.94 -19.76 -13.22
CA GLU A 129 -14.55 -19.30 -14.56
C GLU A 129 -13.09 -19.65 -14.86
N MET A 130 -12.18 -19.38 -13.91
CA MET A 130 -10.76 -19.73 -14.06
C MET A 130 -10.55 -21.25 -14.17
N ASP A 131 -11.28 -22.03 -13.36
CA ASP A 131 -11.28 -23.50 -13.42
C ASP A 131 -11.74 -24.01 -14.79
N GLY A 132 -12.80 -23.41 -15.36
CA GLY A 132 -13.27 -23.74 -16.72
C GLY A 132 -12.25 -23.42 -17.83
N ILE A 133 -11.46 -22.35 -17.68
CA ILE A 133 -10.37 -22.05 -18.62
C ILE A 133 -9.25 -23.10 -18.52
N VAL A 134 -8.89 -23.52 -17.31
CA VAL A 134 -7.92 -24.60 -17.09
C VAL A 134 -8.43 -25.90 -17.71
N GLU A 135 -9.71 -26.22 -17.56
CA GLU A 135 -10.34 -27.38 -18.18
C GLU A 135 -10.25 -27.34 -19.72
N ILE A 136 -10.50 -26.18 -20.35
CA ILE A 136 -10.36 -26.00 -21.80
C ILE A 136 -8.91 -26.28 -22.25
N ILE A 137 -7.92 -25.69 -21.57
CA ILE A 137 -6.51 -25.87 -21.92
C ILE A 137 -6.10 -27.34 -21.74
N TYR A 138 -6.45 -27.95 -20.61
CA TYR A 138 -6.09 -29.34 -20.33
C TYR A 138 -6.72 -30.32 -21.32
N ASN A 139 -7.98 -30.11 -21.71
CA ASN A 139 -8.63 -30.93 -22.73
C ASN A 139 -7.94 -30.79 -24.10
N ALA A 140 -7.51 -29.58 -24.48
CA ALA A 140 -6.74 -29.38 -25.71
C ALA A 140 -5.39 -30.11 -25.66
N MET A 141 -4.70 -30.12 -24.51
CA MET A 141 -3.46 -30.89 -24.31
C MET A 141 -3.67 -32.40 -24.46
N LEU A 142 -4.88 -32.91 -24.20
CA LEU A 142 -5.23 -34.32 -24.40
C LEU A 142 -5.67 -34.65 -25.82
N SER A 143 -6.29 -33.71 -26.54
CA SER A 143 -6.89 -33.95 -27.85
C SER A 143 -6.03 -33.55 -29.04
N GLU A 144 -5.22 -32.50 -28.90
CA GLU A 144 -4.42 -31.93 -29.98
C GLU A 144 -2.99 -32.49 -29.97
N ALA A 145 -2.57 -33.07 -31.10
CA ALA A 145 -1.29 -33.77 -31.19
C ALA A 145 -0.08 -32.84 -30.98
N HIS A 146 -0.16 -31.57 -31.38
CA HIS A 146 0.92 -30.59 -31.19
C HIS A 146 1.05 -30.10 -29.75
N LEU A 147 0.09 -30.42 -28.86
CA LEU A 147 0.10 -30.03 -27.44
C LEU A 147 0.44 -31.19 -26.49
N ASP A 148 0.81 -32.36 -27.03
CA ASP A 148 1.10 -33.57 -26.24
C ASP A 148 2.27 -33.41 -25.25
N SER A 149 3.14 -32.43 -25.52
CA SER A 149 4.33 -32.11 -24.74
C SER A 149 4.27 -30.70 -24.15
N THR A 150 3.08 -30.26 -23.75
CA THR A 150 2.86 -28.97 -23.10
C THR A 150 2.94 -29.08 -21.57
N LEU A 151 3.44 -28.02 -20.93
CA LEU A 151 3.38 -27.77 -19.49
C LEU A 151 2.54 -26.52 -19.24
N LEU A 152 1.43 -26.67 -18.52
CA LEU A 152 0.65 -25.56 -18.00
C LEU A 152 1.11 -25.21 -16.59
N VAL A 153 1.48 -23.97 -16.36
CA VAL A 153 1.89 -23.45 -15.04
C VAL A 153 0.83 -22.45 -14.60
N LEU A 154 0.00 -22.86 -13.65
CA LEU A 154 -1.03 -22.02 -13.04
C LEU A 154 -0.49 -21.47 -11.74
N LEU A 155 -0.39 -20.15 -11.62
CA LEU A 155 0.12 -19.50 -10.41
C LEU A 155 -0.50 -18.13 -10.20
N GLY A 156 -0.60 -17.73 -8.93
CA GLY A 156 -0.79 -16.33 -8.55
C GLY A 156 0.56 -15.65 -8.41
N ASP A 157 0.69 -14.44 -8.95
CA ASP A 157 1.87 -13.62 -8.71
C ASP A 157 1.87 -13.07 -7.27
N HIS A 158 0.72 -12.72 -6.69
CA HIS A 158 0.58 -12.42 -5.27
C HIS A 158 -0.73 -12.94 -4.67
N GLY A 159 -0.78 -12.96 -3.33
CA GLY A 159 -2.02 -13.15 -2.59
C GLY A 159 -2.62 -11.81 -2.14
N MET A 160 -3.61 -11.84 -1.24
CA MET A 160 -4.27 -10.66 -0.68
C MET A 160 -4.64 -10.88 0.79
N ASN A 161 -4.78 -9.78 1.54
CA ASN A 161 -5.30 -9.83 2.90
C ASN A 161 -6.84 -9.88 2.91
N GLU A 162 -7.43 -10.00 4.10
CA GLU A 162 -8.89 -10.08 4.30
C GLU A 162 -9.65 -8.83 3.81
N ALA A 163 -8.99 -7.69 3.68
CA ALA A 163 -9.55 -6.46 3.12
C ALA A 163 -9.38 -6.36 1.60
N GLY A 164 -8.74 -7.36 0.96
CA GLY A 164 -8.49 -7.35 -0.48
C GLY A 164 -7.22 -6.64 -0.91
N ASN A 165 -6.47 -6.04 0.01
CA ASN A 165 -5.23 -5.35 -0.33
C ASN A 165 -4.04 -6.34 -0.38
N HIS A 166 -2.97 -5.98 -1.06
CA HIS A 166 -1.74 -6.78 -1.12
C HIS A 166 -0.48 -5.92 -1.03
N GLY A 167 0.67 -6.56 -0.81
CA GLY A 167 1.98 -5.90 -0.66
C GLY A 167 2.51 -5.84 0.76
N GLY A 168 1.76 -6.38 1.73
CA GLY A 168 2.20 -6.69 3.08
C GLY A 168 2.90 -8.05 3.19
N SER A 169 2.87 -8.63 4.39
CA SER A 169 3.57 -9.87 4.75
C SER A 169 2.70 -10.87 5.50
N SER A 170 1.37 -10.76 5.41
CA SER A 170 0.49 -11.81 5.93
C SER A 170 0.60 -13.07 5.06
N ALA A 171 0.34 -14.24 5.65
CA ALA A 171 0.34 -15.51 4.92
C ALA A 171 -0.56 -15.47 3.68
N GLY A 172 -1.75 -14.86 3.80
CA GLY A 172 -2.68 -14.67 2.68
C GLY A 172 -2.14 -13.79 1.56
N GLU A 173 -1.17 -12.90 1.83
CA GLU A 173 -0.51 -12.06 0.82
C GLU A 173 0.73 -12.72 0.20
N THR A 174 1.43 -13.59 0.95
CA THR A 174 2.72 -14.17 0.54
C THR A 174 2.64 -15.58 -0.01
N SER A 175 1.52 -16.29 0.20
CA SER A 175 1.34 -17.69 -0.19
C SER A 175 0.29 -17.86 -1.31
N PRO A 176 0.51 -17.31 -2.52
CA PRO A 176 -0.40 -17.52 -3.64
C PRO A 176 -0.34 -18.97 -4.14
N ALA A 177 -1.38 -19.39 -4.89
CA ALA A 177 -1.43 -20.72 -5.48
C ALA A 177 -0.31 -20.93 -6.52
N LEU A 178 0.21 -22.16 -6.61
CA LEU A 178 1.13 -22.62 -7.63
C LEU A 178 0.79 -24.07 -7.98
N THR A 179 0.63 -24.38 -9.27
CA THR A 179 0.32 -25.72 -9.77
C THR A 179 0.95 -25.92 -11.15
N PHE A 180 1.63 -27.04 -11.32
CA PHE A 180 2.16 -27.51 -12.60
C PHE A 180 1.27 -28.63 -13.13
N ILE A 181 0.80 -28.50 -14.37
CA ILE A 181 -0.22 -29.36 -14.97
C ILE A 181 0.30 -29.88 -16.31
N SER A 182 0.35 -31.19 -16.48
CA SER A 182 0.65 -31.85 -17.75
C SER A 182 0.22 -33.33 -17.69
N PRO A 183 -0.33 -33.91 -18.77
CA PRO A 183 -0.58 -35.34 -18.85
C PRO A 183 0.65 -36.20 -18.52
N LYS A 184 1.86 -35.72 -18.86
CA LYS A 184 3.12 -36.43 -18.58
C LYS A 184 3.46 -36.52 -17.09
N LEU A 185 2.98 -35.58 -16.26
CA LEU A 185 3.19 -35.62 -14.81
C LEU A 185 2.40 -36.76 -14.15
N GLN A 186 1.27 -37.17 -14.74
CA GLN A 186 0.48 -38.30 -14.23
C GLN A 186 1.29 -39.60 -14.25
N THR A 187 1.98 -39.89 -15.35
CA THR A 187 2.83 -41.08 -15.48
C THR A 187 3.94 -41.09 -14.43
N HIS A 188 4.54 -39.93 -14.15
CA HIS A 188 5.55 -39.80 -13.11
C HIS A 188 4.97 -40.04 -11.71
N ALA A 189 3.82 -39.43 -11.41
CA ALA A 189 3.13 -39.59 -10.13
C ALA A 189 2.77 -41.05 -9.82
N GLU A 190 2.43 -41.85 -10.83
CA GLU A 190 2.12 -43.29 -10.68
C GLU A 190 3.29 -44.16 -10.24
N THR A 191 4.52 -43.65 -10.40
CA THR A 191 5.78 -44.35 -10.10
C THR A 191 6.49 -43.83 -8.83
N THR A 192 5.91 -42.83 -8.16
CA THR A 192 6.47 -42.18 -6.98
C THR A 192 5.52 -42.26 -5.78
N GLU A 193 5.97 -41.73 -4.62
CA GLU A 193 5.14 -41.63 -3.41
C GLU A 193 3.94 -40.68 -3.56
N LEU A 194 3.82 -40.00 -4.70
CA LEU A 194 2.71 -39.10 -5.04
C LEU A 194 1.46 -39.86 -5.51
N LYS A 195 1.56 -41.16 -5.78
CA LYS A 195 0.46 -41.99 -6.29
C LYS A 195 -0.73 -41.99 -5.33
N GLY A 196 -1.88 -41.55 -5.82
CA GLY A 196 -3.15 -41.59 -5.08
C GLY A 196 -3.22 -40.63 -3.90
N ARG A 197 -2.36 -39.60 -3.86
CA ARG A 197 -2.44 -38.52 -2.89
C ARG A 197 -3.49 -37.51 -3.33
N ASP A 198 -4.52 -37.31 -2.51
CA ASP A 198 -5.51 -36.26 -2.73
C ASP A 198 -4.90 -34.87 -2.52
N SER A 199 -5.41 -33.88 -3.25
CA SER A 199 -5.02 -32.48 -3.02
C SER A 199 -5.61 -31.97 -1.71
N PRO A 200 -4.80 -31.39 -0.80
CA PRO A 200 -5.27 -30.87 0.47
C PRO A 200 -6.15 -29.64 0.22
N ILE A 201 -7.30 -29.59 0.90
CA ILE A 201 -8.31 -28.53 0.74
C ILE A 201 -8.22 -27.50 1.88
N GLU A 202 -7.70 -27.90 3.04
CA GLU A 202 -7.53 -27.04 4.22
C GLU A 202 -6.07 -27.05 4.68
N ALA A 203 -5.55 -25.88 5.04
CA ALA A 203 -4.23 -25.70 5.60
C ALA A 203 -4.21 -24.52 6.57
N GLU A 204 -3.42 -24.63 7.64
CA GLU A 204 -3.09 -23.50 8.51
C GLU A 204 -2.08 -22.61 7.78
N GLU A 205 -2.30 -21.29 7.76
CA GLU A 205 -1.43 -20.31 7.08
C GLU A 205 -1.10 -20.62 5.60
N PHE A 206 -1.99 -21.33 4.91
CA PHE A 206 -1.84 -21.74 3.49
C PHE A 206 -0.66 -22.70 3.23
N GLU A 207 -0.18 -23.42 4.24
CA GLU A 207 0.87 -24.44 4.10
C GLU A 207 0.29 -25.81 3.69
N TYR A 208 0.10 -26.00 2.38
CA TYR A 208 -0.48 -27.25 1.82
C TYR A 208 0.56 -28.35 1.59
N TYR A 209 1.73 -27.98 1.08
CA TYR A 209 2.82 -28.87 0.68
C TYR A 209 4.17 -28.25 1.10
N ARG A 210 5.26 -28.64 0.43
CA ARG A 210 6.55 -27.96 0.57
C ARG A 210 6.42 -26.51 0.10
N THR A 211 6.82 -25.59 0.96
CA THR A 211 7.02 -24.18 0.60
C THR A 211 8.18 -24.06 -0.38
N VAL A 212 7.94 -23.35 -1.48
CA VAL A 212 8.94 -22.99 -2.48
C VAL A 212 8.96 -21.47 -2.64
N GLU A 213 10.10 -20.91 -3.00
CA GLU A 213 10.23 -19.48 -3.28
C GLU A 213 9.77 -19.21 -4.73
N GLN A 214 9.21 -18.04 -5.02
CA GLN A 214 8.85 -17.69 -6.40
C GLN A 214 10.05 -17.68 -7.35
N SER A 215 11.24 -17.41 -6.83
CA SER A 215 12.49 -17.52 -7.59
C SER A 215 12.76 -18.94 -8.10
N ASP A 216 12.26 -19.97 -7.41
CA ASP A 216 12.49 -21.39 -7.72
C ASP A 216 11.79 -21.81 -9.01
N ILE A 217 10.77 -21.07 -9.43
CA ILE A 217 10.04 -21.30 -10.67
C ILE A 217 10.98 -21.14 -11.87
N THR A 218 11.85 -20.12 -11.87
CA THR A 218 12.76 -19.84 -12.98
C THR A 218 13.69 -21.01 -13.34
N PRO A 219 14.54 -21.55 -12.44
CA PRO A 219 15.41 -22.68 -12.78
C PRO A 219 14.62 -23.96 -13.02
N THR A 220 13.46 -24.12 -12.40
CA THR A 220 12.59 -25.28 -12.63
C THR A 220 12.04 -25.28 -14.07
N LEU A 221 11.56 -24.14 -14.56
CA LEU A 221 11.12 -24.00 -15.95
C LEU A 221 12.27 -24.16 -16.94
N ALA A 222 13.44 -23.61 -16.62
CA ALA A 222 14.64 -23.77 -17.44
C ALA A 222 14.99 -25.25 -17.64
N GLY A 223 15.03 -26.03 -16.55
CA GLY A 223 15.30 -27.46 -16.62
C GLY A 223 14.21 -28.27 -17.33
N LEU A 224 12.93 -28.00 -17.04
CA LEU A 224 11.80 -28.73 -17.65
C LEU A 224 11.65 -28.48 -19.16
N LEU A 225 11.99 -27.28 -19.62
CA LEU A 225 11.84 -26.87 -21.03
C LEU A 225 13.16 -26.90 -21.81
N GLY A 226 14.26 -27.26 -21.16
CA GLY A 226 15.57 -27.42 -21.81
C GLY A 226 16.19 -26.10 -22.28
N VAL A 227 15.96 -25.00 -21.55
CA VAL A 227 16.56 -23.68 -21.84
C VAL A 227 17.55 -23.29 -20.73
N PRO A 228 18.52 -22.39 -20.99
CA PRO A 228 19.47 -21.97 -19.96
C PRO A 228 18.80 -21.28 -18.77
N ILE A 229 19.38 -21.45 -17.57
CA ILE A 229 18.94 -20.72 -16.37
C ILE A 229 19.38 -19.25 -16.51
N PRO A 230 18.50 -18.27 -16.28
CA PRO A 230 18.83 -16.85 -16.33
C PRO A 230 20.01 -16.47 -15.41
N LEU A 231 20.90 -15.61 -15.92
CA LEU A 231 22.20 -15.27 -15.31
C LEU A 231 22.15 -14.72 -13.88
N ASN A 232 21.03 -14.11 -13.46
CA ASN A 232 20.87 -13.54 -12.12
C ASN A 232 19.95 -14.37 -11.21
N SER A 233 19.55 -15.57 -11.65
CA SER A 233 18.68 -16.43 -10.87
C SER A 233 19.38 -16.93 -9.60
N LEU A 234 18.68 -16.77 -8.47
CA LEU A 234 18.98 -17.31 -7.15
C LEU A 234 18.04 -18.47 -6.78
N GLY A 235 17.15 -18.87 -7.70
CA GLY A 235 16.19 -19.94 -7.47
C GLY A 235 16.85 -21.30 -7.34
N VAL A 236 16.17 -22.18 -6.62
CA VAL A 236 16.52 -23.60 -6.48
C VAL A 236 15.56 -24.44 -7.30
N PHE A 237 16.07 -25.40 -8.08
CA PHE A 237 15.23 -26.34 -8.83
C PHE A 237 14.32 -27.12 -7.87
N ILE A 238 13.02 -27.20 -8.16
CA ILE A 238 12.05 -27.82 -7.25
C ILE A 238 12.26 -29.35 -7.21
N PRO A 239 12.55 -29.96 -6.04
CA PRO A 239 13.00 -31.35 -5.98
C PRO A 239 12.00 -32.39 -6.47
N GLU A 240 10.71 -32.10 -6.35
CA GLU A 240 9.62 -32.95 -6.81
C GLU A 240 9.67 -33.25 -8.32
N PHE A 241 10.29 -32.36 -9.13
CA PHE A 241 10.44 -32.58 -10.58
C PHE A 241 11.70 -33.35 -10.94
N LEU A 242 12.66 -33.51 -10.03
CA LEU A 242 13.94 -34.16 -10.34
C LEU A 242 13.76 -35.62 -10.77
N GLY A 243 12.70 -36.28 -10.27
CA GLY A 243 12.36 -37.64 -10.64
C GLY A 243 11.96 -37.84 -12.10
N LEU A 244 11.67 -36.77 -12.85
CA LEU A 244 11.29 -36.84 -14.27
C LEU A 244 12.44 -37.29 -15.19
N TRP A 245 13.69 -37.18 -14.73
CA TRP A 245 14.83 -37.77 -15.42
C TRP A 245 15.05 -39.20 -14.93
N ASP A 246 15.08 -40.18 -15.84
CA ASP A 246 15.31 -41.59 -15.48
C ASP A 246 16.75 -41.85 -15.01
N SER A 247 17.71 -41.15 -15.62
CA SER A 247 19.14 -41.28 -15.36
C SER A 247 19.56 -40.49 -14.12
N GLU A 248 20.20 -41.14 -13.16
CA GLU A 248 20.78 -40.48 -11.98
C GLU A 248 21.87 -39.47 -12.36
N VAL A 249 22.54 -39.67 -13.50
CA VAL A 249 23.53 -38.73 -14.04
C VAL A 249 22.85 -37.44 -14.54
N ASP A 250 21.70 -37.56 -15.18
CA ASP A 250 20.97 -36.40 -15.71
C ASP A 250 20.40 -35.57 -14.56
N ARG A 251 19.88 -36.25 -13.52
CA ARG A 251 19.46 -35.62 -12.26
C ARG A 251 20.60 -34.83 -11.64
N LEU A 252 21.78 -35.42 -11.52
CA LEU A 252 22.94 -34.75 -10.95
C LEU A 252 23.40 -33.57 -11.83
N THR A 253 23.34 -33.72 -13.14
CA THR A 253 23.70 -32.66 -14.10
C THR A 253 22.81 -31.44 -13.92
N MET A 254 21.49 -31.62 -13.74
CA MET A 254 20.58 -30.50 -13.47
C MET A 254 20.90 -29.75 -12.19
N LEU A 255 21.25 -30.46 -11.12
CA LEU A 255 21.66 -29.83 -9.88
C LEU A 255 23.01 -29.14 -9.98
N LEU A 256 23.93 -29.69 -10.78
CA LEU A 256 25.23 -29.08 -11.04
C LEU A 256 25.07 -27.77 -11.82
N GLU A 257 24.22 -27.73 -12.85
CA GLU A 257 23.93 -26.51 -13.60
C GLU A 257 23.33 -25.43 -12.71
N ASN A 258 22.34 -25.77 -11.87
CA ASN A 258 21.78 -24.82 -10.91
C ASN A 258 22.82 -24.36 -9.88
N THR A 259 23.70 -25.26 -9.42
CA THR A 259 24.78 -24.98 -8.47
C THR A 259 25.81 -24.01 -9.05
N VAL A 260 26.27 -24.27 -10.28
CA VAL A 260 27.21 -23.39 -11.00
C VAL A 260 26.58 -22.02 -11.24
N GLN A 261 25.30 -21.98 -11.61
CA GLN A 261 24.58 -20.74 -11.83
C GLN A 261 24.55 -19.86 -10.57
N ILE A 262 24.11 -20.39 -9.43
CA ILE A 262 24.12 -19.63 -8.16
C ILE A 262 25.54 -19.27 -7.75
N GLN A 263 26.53 -20.16 -7.95
CA GLN A 263 27.92 -19.88 -7.66
C GLN A 263 28.44 -18.65 -8.43
N ASN A 264 28.08 -18.52 -9.71
CA ASN A 264 28.46 -17.37 -10.52
C ASN A 264 27.87 -16.07 -9.97
N VAL A 265 26.61 -16.10 -9.53
CA VAL A 265 25.96 -14.93 -8.88
C VAL A 265 26.70 -14.56 -7.59
N ILE A 266 27.07 -15.54 -6.76
CA ILE A 266 27.84 -15.30 -5.53
C ILE A 266 29.21 -14.71 -5.85
N LYS A 267 29.95 -15.24 -6.82
CA LYS A 267 31.27 -14.72 -7.22
C LYS A 267 31.19 -13.28 -7.71
N MET A 268 30.13 -12.91 -8.43
CA MET A 268 29.91 -11.53 -8.86
C MET A 268 29.64 -10.60 -7.68
N ALA A 269 28.87 -11.04 -6.69
CA ALA A 269 28.58 -10.26 -5.49
C ALA A 269 29.77 -10.20 -4.50
N TYR A 270 30.52 -11.29 -4.41
CA TYR A 270 31.63 -11.51 -3.48
C TYR A 270 32.85 -12.06 -4.24
N PRO A 271 33.69 -11.19 -4.83
CA PRO A 271 34.84 -11.62 -5.63
C PRO A 271 35.89 -12.47 -4.88
N LYS A 272 35.87 -12.43 -3.55
CA LYS A 272 36.73 -13.24 -2.67
C LYS A 272 36.24 -14.69 -2.47
N PHE A 273 35.02 -15.02 -2.93
CA PHE A 273 34.47 -16.36 -2.84
C PHE A 273 35.31 -17.32 -3.71
N SER A 274 36.11 -18.17 -3.07
CA SER A 274 37.15 -18.97 -3.74
C SER A 274 36.58 -20.20 -4.43
N ALA A 275 37.06 -20.47 -5.66
CA ALA A 275 36.84 -21.73 -6.36
C ALA A 275 38.06 -22.68 -6.29
N ASN A 276 39.14 -22.29 -5.60
CA ASN A 276 40.35 -23.10 -5.48
C ASN A 276 40.55 -23.54 -4.04
N GLY A 277 40.43 -24.86 -3.80
CA GLY A 277 40.58 -25.50 -2.50
C GLY A 277 42.01 -25.50 -1.92
N ASP A 278 42.93 -24.71 -2.45
CA ASP A 278 44.35 -24.71 -2.04
C ASP A 278 44.74 -23.55 -1.10
N GLU A 279 43.87 -22.57 -0.85
CA GLU A 279 44.17 -21.43 0.05
C GLU A 279 43.19 -21.33 1.23
N ILE A 280 43.05 -22.40 2.02
CA ILE A 280 42.33 -22.34 3.32
C ILE A 280 43.23 -21.82 4.47
N ASN A 281 44.50 -21.51 4.20
CA ASN A 281 45.44 -21.03 5.21
C ASN A 281 46.04 -19.67 4.86
N GLU A 282 45.25 -18.59 4.84
CA GLU A 282 45.69 -17.22 5.21
C GLU A 282 44.60 -16.18 4.86
N VAL A 283 43.57 -16.05 5.69
CA VAL A 283 42.83 -14.77 5.76
C VAL A 283 42.54 -14.45 7.22
N SER A 284 43.55 -13.85 7.87
CA SER A 284 43.30 -12.96 9.00
C SER A 284 43.90 -11.60 8.64
N SER A 285 43.06 -10.57 8.75
CA SER A 285 43.33 -9.14 8.51
C SER A 285 43.16 -8.60 7.08
N ALA A 286 41.95 -8.16 6.75
CA ALA A 286 41.76 -6.95 5.94
C ALA A 286 40.33 -6.40 6.09
N ASN A 287 40.24 -5.17 6.61
CA ASN A 287 39.00 -4.41 6.77
C ASN A 287 38.27 -4.19 5.44
N GLY A 288 37.03 -4.70 5.34
CA GLY A 288 36.10 -4.35 4.27
C GLY A 288 34.77 -5.08 4.40
N ALA A 289 33.79 -4.43 5.05
CA ALA A 289 32.35 -4.72 5.02
C ALA A 289 31.95 -6.20 4.86
N GLU A 290 32.11 -7.00 5.91
CA GLU A 290 31.83 -8.43 5.88
C GLU A 290 30.42 -8.75 6.40
N LEU A 291 29.61 -9.36 5.52
CA LEU A 291 28.72 -10.47 5.86
C LEU A 291 29.55 -11.44 6.72
N GLY A 292 29.07 -11.85 7.90
CA GLY A 292 29.91 -12.58 8.87
C GLY A 292 30.72 -13.68 8.20
N SER A 293 32.06 -13.58 8.27
CA SER A 293 33.00 -14.42 7.49
C SER A 293 32.66 -15.92 7.57
N SER A 294 32.13 -16.36 8.72
CA SER A 294 31.67 -17.73 8.97
C SER A 294 30.53 -18.23 8.08
N ALA A 295 29.63 -17.37 7.60
CA ALA A 295 28.52 -17.78 6.73
C ALA A 295 28.98 -18.00 5.29
N LEU A 296 29.87 -17.13 4.80
CA LEU A 296 30.49 -17.28 3.48
C LEU A 296 31.45 -18.48 3.46
N GLU A 297 32.27 -18.64 4.52
CA GLU A 297 33.15 -19.81 4.72
C GLU A 297 32.36 -21.12 4.77
N ARG A 298 31.22 -21.14 5.49
CA ARG A 298 30.33 -22.31 5.52
C ARG A 298 29.79 -22.64 4.13
N LEU A 299 29.43 -21.61 3.36
CA LEU A 299 28.91 -21.78 2.01
C LEU A 299 30.00 -22.28 1.04
N GLU A 300 31.25 -21.84 1.21
CA GLU A 300 32.41 -22.41 0.50
C GLU A 300 32.60 -23.89 0.86
N TYR A 301 32.50 -24.27 2.13
CA TYR A 301 32.58 -25.68 2.54
C TYR A 301 31.45 -26.52 1.95
N GLU A 302 30.22 -26.01 1.95
CA GLU A 302 29.07 -26.70 1.35
C GLU A 302 29.22 -26.82 -0.17
N PHE A 303 29.77 -25.81 -0.84
CA PHE A 303 30.11 -25.85 -2.27
C PHE A 303 31.18 -26.91 -2.57
N ILE A 304 32.28 -26.93 -1.81
CA ILE A 304 33.34 -27.92 -1.95
C ILE A 304 32.77 -29.33 -1.71
N ALA A 305 31.93 -29.51 -0.69
CA ALA A 305 31.29 -30.79 -0.41
C ALA A 305 30.38 -31.24 -1.56
N ALA A 306 29.62 -30.33 -2.18
CA ALA A 306 28.83 -30.63 -3.37
C ALA A 306 29.75 -31.01 -4.56
N GLY A 307 30.81 -30.25 -4.82
CA GLY A 307 31.78 -30.48 -5.88
C GLY A 307 32.62 -31.76 -5.72
N LEU A 308 32.85 -32.22 -4.48
CA LEU A 308 33.50 -33.50 -4.19
C LEU A 308 32.53 -34.70 -4.33
N SER A 309 31.23 -34.44 -4.33
CA SER A 309 30.18 -35.45 -4.43
C SER A 309 29.63 -35.49 -5.86
N MET A 310 30.46 -36.02 -6.78
CA MET A 310 30.11 -36.18 -8.21
C MET A 310 29.57 -37.59 -8.54
N SER A 311 29.39 -38.46 -7.55
CA SER A 311 28.73 -39.74 -7.76
C SER A 311 27.23 -39.52 -7.99
N PRO A 312 26.59 -40.24 -8.94
CA PRO A 312 25.16 -40.10 -9.19
C PRO A 312 24.37 -40.86 -8.10
N ASP A 313 24.44 -40.39 -6.85
CA ASP A 313 23.81 -41.01 -5.69
C ASP A 313 23.03 -39.98 -4.85
N GLU A 314 22.11 -40.47 -4.01
CA GLU A 314 21.23 -39.62 -3.19
C GLU A 314 22.02 -38.67 -2.27
N LYS A 315 23.21 -39.07 -1.82
CA LYS A 315 24.10 -38.24 -1.01
C LYS A 315 24.60 -37.01 -1.76
N SER A 316 24.90 -37.15 -3.05
CA SER A 316 25.33 -36.06 -3.92
C SER A 316 24.19 -35.09 -4.18
N THR A 317 22.99 -35.59 -4.49
CA THR A 317 21.76 -34.80 -4.60
C THR A 317 21.50 -33.97 -3.34
N ARG A 318 21.59 -34.58 -2.15
CA ARG A 318 21.41 -33.88 -0.87
C ARG A 318 22.47 -32.81 -0.64
N SER A 319 23.71 -33.04 -1.05
CA SER A 319 24.80 -32.07 -0.89
C SER A 319 24.59 -30.82 -1.76
N HIS A 320 24.13 -31.00 -3.01
CA HIS A 320 23.82 -29.88 -3.90
C HIS A 320 22.63 -29.07 -3.38
N TYR A 321 21.51 -29.70 -3.00
CA TYR A 321 20.37 -28.97 -2.43
C TYR A 321 20.72 -28.21 -1.15
N LYS A 322 21.57 -28.79 -0.30
CA LYS A 322 22.05 -28.11 0.90
C LYS A 322 22.78 -26.81 0.55
N PHE A 323 23.72 -26.87 -0.40
CA PHE A 323 24.41 -25.69 -0.89
C PHE A 323 23.43 -24.67 -1.50
N LEU A 324 22.55 -25.12 -2.41
CA LEU A 324 21.59 -24.28 -3.13
C LEU A 324 20.68 -23.50 -2.16
N HIS A 325 20.06 -24.18 -1.18
CA HIS A 325 19.19 -23.51 -0.20
C HIS A 325 19.97 -22.58 0.75
N SER A 326 21.16 -22.98 1.21
CA SER A 326 22.01 -22.09 2.02
C SER A 326 22.39 -20.83 1.24
N ALA A 327 22.72 -20.99 -0.04
CA ALA A 327 23.08 -19.89 -0.93
C ALA A 327 21.92 -18.96 -1.23
N GLN A 328 20.76 -19.52 -1.60
CA GLN A 328 19.54 -18.74 -1.79
C GLN A 328 19.19 -17.95 -0.53
N SER A 329 19.19 -18.59 0.65
CA SER A 329 18.88 -17.92 1.91
C SER A 329 19.86 -16.79 2.22
N LEU A 330 21.16 -17.02 2.05
CA LEU A 330 22.19 -16.02 2.29
C LEU A 330 22.06 -14.83 1.33
N MET A 331 21.94 -15.10 0.02
CA MET A 331 21.89 -14.08 -1.02
C MET A 331 20.59 -13.26 -0.97
N SER A 332 19.48 -13.91 -0.64
CA SER A 332 18.18 -13.25 -0.43
C SER A 332 18.22 -12.30 0.78
N GLY A 333 18.97 -12.64 1.84
CA GLY A 333 19.20 -11.74 2.98
C GLY A 333 20.25 -10.65 2.71
N ALA A 334 21.23 -10.93 1.86
CA ALA A 334 22.37 -10.06 1.57
C ALA A 334 22.10 -8.94 0.55
N ALA A 335 20.95 -8.95 -0.14
CA ALA A 335 20.48 -7.83 -0.98
C ALA A 335 20.39 -6.48 -0.23
N SER A 336 20.57 -6.51 1.09
CA SER A 336 20.62 -5.38 2.03
C SER A 336 22.03 -4.77 2.19
N SER A 337 22.75 -4.42 1.12
CA SER A 337 24.03 -3.68 1.26
C SER A 337 23.79 -2.23 1.70
N TYR A 338 23.55 -2.04 3.00
CA TYR A 338 23.26 -0.72 3.55
C TYR A 338 24.50 0.18 3.46
N LYS A 339 24.37 1.32 2.76
CA LYS A 339 25.34 2.42 2.86
C LYS A 339 25.22 3.06 4.25
N LEU A 340 25.89 2.48 5.24
CA LEU A 340 25.84 2.91 6.65
C LEU A 340 26.18 4.41 6.80
N SER A 341 27.11 4.92 6.00
CA SER A 341 27.43 6.35 5.97
C SER A 341 26.20 7.22 5.67
N MET A 342 25.34 6.81 4.73
CA MET A 342 24.10 7.52 4.39
C MET A 342 23.10 7.45 5.54
N LEU A 343 22.88 6.25 6.12
CA LEU A 343 21.97 6.08 7.26
C LEU A 343 22.39 6.94 8.46
N TYR A 344 23.68 6.92 8.82
CA TYR A 344 24.18 7.75 9.92
C TYR A 344 24.11 9.24 9.59
N SER A 345 24.48 9.67 8.38
CA SER A 345 24.39 11.08 8.00
C SER A 345 22.95 11.60 8.03
N GLY A 346 21.98 10.81 7.55
CA GLY A 346 20.56 11.14 7.61
C GLY A 346 20.04 11.22 9.04
N THR A 347 20.40 10.23 9.88
CA THR A 347 20.00 10.22 11.30
C THR A 347 20.59 11.41 12.05
N LEU A 348 21.85 11.78 11.78
CA LEU A 348 22.48 12.97 12.35
C LEU A 348 21.81 14.27 11.90
N ALA A 349 21.41 14.36 10.63
CA ALA A 349 20.67 15.51 10.12
C ALA A 349 19.29 15.64 10.79
N ALA A 350 18.56 14.53 10.95
CA ALA A 350 17.29 14.50 11.68
C ALA A 350 17.48 14.85 13.17
N ALA A 351 18.56 14.38 13.80
CA ALA A 351 18.90 14.71 15.18
C ALA A 351 19.18 16.20 15.34
N PHE A 352 19.93 16.80 14.42
CA PHE A 352 20.17 18.24 14.40
C PHE A 352 18.87 19.04 14.23
N ALA A 353 18.00 18.64 13.30
CA ALA A 353 16.70 19.29 13.10
C ALA A 353 15.80 19.18 14.34
N CYS A 354 15.79 18.02 15.01
CA CYS A 354 15.08 17.80 16.26
C CYS A 354 15.63 18.66 17.41
N LEU A 355 16.95 18.79 17.53
CA LEU A 355 17.56 19.65 18.54
C LEU A 355 17.23 21.13 18.32
N VAL A 356 17.27 21.60 17.08
CA VAL A 356 16.93 22.99 16.73
C VAL A 356 15.45 23.26 17.03
N SER A 357 14.54 22.38 16.59
CA SER A 357 13.10 22.55 16.84
C SER A 357 12.77 22.44 18.33
N ALA A 358 13.43 21.54 19.07
CA ALA A 358 13.30 21.40 20.51
C ALA A 358 13.79 22.64 21.26
N ALA A 359 14.92 23.22 20.85
CA ALA A 359 15.45 24.45 21.45
C ALA A 359 14.47 25.62 21.24
N VAL A 360 13.95 25.80 20.02
CA VAL A 360 12.94 26.82 19.74
C VAL A 360 11.67 26.54 20.55
N ALA A 361 11.18 25.30 20.55
CA ALA A 361 10.01 24.91 21.32
C ALA A 361 10.21 25.19 22.83
N TYR A 362 11.37 24.88 23.40
CA TYR A 362 11.69 25.12 24.81
C TYR A 362 11.51 26.60 25.21
N TYR A 363 11.99 27.54 24.39
CA TYR A 363 11.79 28.97 24.63
C TYR A 363 10.33 29.43 24.49
N THR A 364 9.48 28.65 23.81
CA THR A 364 8.05 28.94 23.64
C THR A 364 7.13 28.31 24.69
N LEU A 365 7.62 27.31 25.44
CA LEU A 365 6.89 26.56 26.47
C LEU A 365 6.76 27.17 27.90
N PRO A 366 7.32 28.35 28.28
CA PRO A 366 7.28 28.80 29.69
C PRO A 366 5.89 29.09 30.28
N THR A 367 4.82 29.16 29.48
CA THR A 367 3.51 29.63 29.96
C THR A 367 2.61 28.52 30.54
N CYS A 368 2.81 27.23 30.25
CA CYS A 368 1.92 26.14 30.72
C CYS A 368 2.64 24.79 30.96
N ARG A 369 3.24 24.59 32.14
CA ARG A 369 4.04 23.39 32.51
C ARG A 369 3.31 22.04 32.28
N ARG A 370 1.99 21.96 32.49
CA ARG A 370 1.22 20.71 32.35
C ARG A 370 1.10 20.27 30.88
N SER A 371 0.63 21.14 29.99
CA SER A 371 0.45 20.84 28.56
C SER A 371 1.78 20.53 27.87
N SER A 372 2.84 21.27 28.22
CA SER A 372 4.20 21.03 27.75
C SER A 372 4.73 19.65 28.16
N THR A 373 4.44 19.22 29.39
CA THR A 373 4.82 17.90 29.89
C THR A 373 4.06 16.78 29.16
N PHE A 374 2.76 16.99 28.90
CA PHE A 374 1.96 16.03 28.12
C PHE A 374 2.52 15.84 26.70
N LEU A 375 2.84 16.93 26.01
CA LEU A 375 3.45 16.86 24.67
C LEU A 375 4.78 16.10 24.71
N PHE A 376 5.67 16.43 25.65
CA PHE A 376 6.96 15.76 25.78
C PHE A 376 6.81 14.26 26.05
N ILE A 377 5.94 13.86 26.99
CA ILE A 377 5.66 12.45 27.29
C ILE A 377 5.11 11.74 26.04
N THR A 378 4.16 12.36 25.34
CA THR A 378 3.59 11.81 24.10
C THR A 378 4.68 11.57 23.04
N SER A 379 5.54 12.56 22.79
CA SER A 379 6.63 12.44 21.82
C SER A 379 7.68 11.40 22.22
N MET A 380 8.01 11.26 23.50
CA MET A 380 8.95 10.24 23.97
C MET A 380 8.37 8.83 23.89
N LEU A 381 7.09 8.64 24.27
CA LEU A 381 6.43 7.33 24.16
C LEU A 381 6.28 6.90 22.70
N HIS A 382 5.88 7.84 21.82
CA HIS A 382 5.81 7.59 20.37
C HIS A 382 7.18 7.27 19.78
N GLY A 383 8.23 8.01 20.17
CA GLY A 383 9.58 7.71 19.72
C GLY A 383 10.08 6.34 20.20
N GLY A 384 9.79 5.96 21.44
CA GLY A 384 10.19 4.67 22.00
C GLY A 384 9.52 3.47 21.32
N MET A 385 8.24 3.60 20.95
CA MET A 385 7.51 2.51 20.28
C MET A 385 8.02 2.23 18.87
N MET A 386 8.69 3.19 18.21
CA MET A 386 9.28 2.96 16.88
C MET A 386 10.38 1.89 16.88
N PHE A 387 10.86 1.43 18.04
CA PHE A 387 11.87 0.37 18.15
C PHE A 387 11.29 -1.04 18.27
N ALA A 388 9.97 -1.22 18.15
CA ALA A 388 9.33 -2.53 18.16
C ALA A 388 8.39 -2.67 16.95
N SER A 389 8.61 -3.68 16.10
CA SER A 389 7.83 -3.86 14.86
C SER A 389 6.33 -4.01 15.14
N SER A 390 5.95 -4.78 16.15
CA SER A 390 4.56 -4.97 16.55
C SER A 390 3.87 -3.67 17.01
N PHE A 391 4.61 -2.73 17.59
CA PHE A 391 4.06 -1.42 17.95
C PHE A 391 3.98 -0.47 16.76
N VAL A 392 4.88 -0.58 15.78
CA VAL A 392 4.78 0.15 14.52
C VAL A 392 3.58 -0.34 13.71
N GLU A 393 3.34 -1.65 13.65
CA GLU A 393 2.17 -2.24 13.00
C GLU A 393 0.86 -1.80 13.66
N GLU A 394 0.86 -1.66 15.00
CA GLU A 394 -0.32 -1.30 15.79
C GLU A 394 -0.32 0.17 16.27
N GLU A 395 0.29 1.08 15.50
CA GLU A 395 0.47 2.48 15.89
C GLU A 395 -0.85 3.23 16.15
N GLN A 396 -1.92 2.87 15.44
CA GLN A 396 -3.26 3.41 15.65
C GLN A 396 -3.72 3.28 17.11
N GLN A 397 -3.36 2.18 17.79
CA GLN A 397 -3.72 1.98 19.19
C GLN A 397 -3.11 3.08 20.06
N PHE A 398 -1.83 3.41 19.86
CA PHE A 398 -1.16 4.48 20.59
C PHE A 398 -1.93 5.80 20.47
N TRP A 399 -2.28 6.20 19.24
CA TRP A 399 -3.00 7.45 18.99
C TRP A 399 -4.41 7.46 19.60
N TYR A 400 -5.12 6.33 19.59
CA TYR A 400 -6.42 6.23 20.26
C TYR A 400 -6.31 6.31 21.79
N TRP A 401 -5.31 5.66 22.40
CA TRP A 401 -5.10 5.68 23.84
C TRP A 401 -4.66 7.06 24.33
N ILE A 402 -3.69 7.68 23.66
CA ILE A 402 -3.20 9.01 24.07
C ILE A 402 -4.29 10.08 23.88
N THR A 403 -5.15 9.96 22.87
CA THR A 403 -6.32 10.82 22.68
C THR A 403 -7.36 10.64 23.78
N THR A 404 -7.53 9.42 24.29
CA THR A 404 -8.38 9.18 25.47
C THR A 404 -7.79 9.84 26.71
N ALA A 405 -6.47 9.75 26.90
CA ALA A 405 -5.77 10.46 27.99
C ALA A 405 -5.89 11.99 27.85
N TRP A 406 -5.88 12.50 26.61
CA TRP A 406 -6.12 13.91 26.31
C TRP A 406 -7.52 14.39 26.70
N ALA A 407 -8.55 13.58 26.41
CA ALA A 407 -9.92 13.87 26.84
C ALA A 407 -10.04 13.97 28.37
N VAL A 408 -9.33 13.07 29.10
CA VAL A 408 -9.26 13.11 30.56
C VAL A 408 -8.51 14.35 31.05
N TYR A 409 -7.40 14.72 30.40
CA TYR A 409 -6.65 15.94 30.74
C TYR A 409 -7.52 17.20 30.62
N ILE A 410 -8.24 17.35 29.51
CA ILE A 410 -9.19 18.46 29.29
C ILE A 410 -10.26 18.48 30.39
N HIS A 411 -10.81 17.32 30.73
CA HIS A 411 -11.82 17.19 31.77
C HIS A 411 -11.32 17.67 33.15
N LEU A 412 -10.13 17.20 33.56
CA LEU A 412 -9.54 17.56 34.84
C LEU A 412 -9.16 19.05 34.91
N LYS A 413 -8.70 19.64 33.81
CA LYS A 413 -8.42 21.07 33.73
C LYS A 413 -9.70 21.90 33.91
N SER A 414 -10.73 21.58 33.13
CA SER A 414 -11.97 22.35 33.12
C SER A 414 -12.70 22.31 34.46
N THR A 415 -12.59 21.22 35.23
CA THR A 415 -13.18 21.08 36.56
C THR A 415 -12.35 21.77 37.66
N SER A 416 -11.02 21.85 37.48
CA SER A 416 -10.13 22.49 38.45
C SER A 416 -10.17 24.03 38.41
N GLU A 417 -10.51 24.63 37.28
CA GLU A 417 -10.45 26.09 37.08
C GLU A 417 -11.77 26.81 37.40
N SER A 418 -12.92 26.13 37.33
CA SER A 418 -14.22 26.81 37.28
C SER A 418 -14.85 27.15 38.63
N GLY A 419 -14.56 26.42 39.72
CA GLY A 419 -15.13 26.63 41.07
C GLY A 419 -16.68 26.53 41.19
N ASP A 420 -17.41 26.59 40.08
CA ASP A 420 -18.86 26.58 39.94
C ASP A 420 -19.37 25.16 39.56
N PRO A 421 -20.29 24.57 40.33
CA PRO A 421 -20.90 23.27 40.05
C PRO A 421 -21.58 23.16 38.68
N ALA A 422 -22.18 24.24 38.16
CA ALA A 422 -22.89 24.21 36.88
C ALA A 422 -21.95 24.15 35.66
N LEU A 423 -20.82 24.86 35.74
CA LEU A 423 -19.74 24.79 34.75
C LEU A 423 -19.04 23.43 34.77
N SER A 424 -18.90 22.83 35.96
CA SER A 424 -18.39 21.47 36.13
C SER A 424 -19.25 20.43 35.37
N ILE A 425 -20.58 20.49 35.49
CA ILE A 425 -21.49 19.58 34.76
C ILE A 425 -21.35 19.73 33.24
N ARG A 426 -21.26 20.95 32.71
CA ARG A 426 -21.05 21.18 31.27
C ARG A 426 -19.74 20.59 30.78
N SER A 427 -18.66 20.76 31.55
CA SER A 427 -17.35 20.20 31.21
C SER A 427 -17.34 18.66 31.20
N ILE A 428 -18.09 18.03 32.11
CA ILE A 428 -18.31 16.57 32.14
C ILE A 428 -19.01 16.14 30.85
N ILE A 429 -20.10 16.81 30.47
CA ILE A 429 -20.85 16.49 29.25
C ILE A 429 -19.94 16.60 28.02
N TYR A 430 -19.20 17.70 27.87
CA TYR A 430 -18.29 17.88 26.73
C TYR A 430 -17.20 16.81 26.66
N SER A 431 -16.59 16.47 27.80
CA SER A 431 -15.53 15.46 27.85
C SER A 431 -16.05 14.06 27.54
N ILE A 432 -17.23 13.70 28.06
CA ILE A 432 -17.90 12.43 27.75
C ILE A 432 -18.31 12.39 26.28
N SER A 433 -18.87 13.47 25.73
CA SER A 433 -19.24 13.55 24.32
C SER A 433 -18.03 13.43 23.40
N PHE A 434 -16.90 14.07 23.76
CA PHE A 434 -15.64 13.97 23.00
C PHE A 434 -15.10 12.54 23.01
N ALA A 435 -15.07 11.88 24.18
CA ALA A 435 -14.65 10.50 24.32
C ALA A 435 -15.60 9.52 23.60
N ALA A 436 -16.91 9.75 23.66
CA ALA A 436 -17.90 8.94 22.96
C ALA A 436 -17.73 9.04 21.43
N ALA A 437 -17.57 10.25 20.90
CA ALA A 437 -17.26 10.45 19.48
C ALA A 437 -15.95 9.73 19.10
N GLY A 438 -14.91 9.84 19.92
CA GLY A 438 -13.64 9.12 19.73
C GLY A 438 -13.80 7.59 19.72
N ARG A 439 -14.74 7.03 20.49
CA ARG A 439 -15.04 5.59 20.47
C ARG A 439 -15.68 5.13 19.16
N PHE A 440 -16.59 5.93 18.60
CA PHE A 440 -17.15 5.66 17.27
C PHE A 440 -16.09 5.76 16.18
N ILE A 441 -15.27 6.81 16.21
CA ILE A 441 -14.17 7.03 15.24
C ILE A 441 -13.17 5.87 15.28
N ARG A 442 -12.75 5.44 16.47
CA ARG A 442 -11.82 4.30 16.64
C ARG A 442 -12.33 3.00 16.01
N ARG A 443 -13.64 2.78 16.01
CA ARG A 443 -14.25 1.54 15.50
C ARG A 443 -14.74 1.68 14.06
N TRP A 444 -14.48 2.83 13.42
CA TRP A 444 -14.97 3.11 12.08
C TRP A 444 -14.35 2.16 11.05
N ASN A 445 -13.03 2.27 10.87
CA ASN A 445 -12.20 1.28 10.19
C ASN A 445 -11.26 0.64 11.20
N GLN A 446 -11.14 -0.69 11.20
CA GLN A 446 -10.03 -1.36 11.87
C GLN A 446 -8.79 -1.40 10.98
N THR A 447 -7.67 -0.99 11.56
CA THR A 447 -6.36 -0.98 10.92
C THR A 447 -5.35 -1.69 11.82
N GLY A 448 -4.15 -1.93 11.31
CA GLY A 448 -3.14 -2.78 11.94
C GLY A 448 -3.17 -4.19 11.37
N GLN A 449 -2.32 -5.08 11.90
CA GLN A 449 -2.18 -6.45 11.40
C GLN A 449 -2.99 -7.44 12.24
N LYS A 450 -2.99 -7.26 13.56
CA LYS A 450 -3.54 -8.25 14.50
C LYS A 450 -5.06 -8.39 14.43
N PHE A 451 -5.74 -7.32 14.03
CA PHE A 451 -7.20 -7.26 14.01
C PHE A 451 -7.77 -6.83 12.65
N ALA A 452 -6.97 -6.85 11.58
CA ALA A 452 -7.38 -6.37 10.26
C ALA A 452 -8.68 -7.02 9.72
N GLY A 453 -8.97 -8.27 10.09
CA GLY A 453 -10.16 -9.01 9.68
C GLY A 453 -11.33 -8.98 10.66
N GLU A 454 -11.23 -8.26 11.77
CA GLU A 454 -12.31 -8.19 12.77
C GLU A 454 -13.44 -7.27 12.31
N PRO A 455 -14.73 -7.58 12.61
CA PRO A 455 -15.86 -6.76 12.16
C PRO A 455 -15.72 -5.33 12.65
N ASP A 456 -15.90 -4.32 11.78
CA ASP A 456 -15.93 -2.90 12.12
C ASP A 456 -17.20 -2.21 11.61
N ILE A 457 -17.33 -0.89 11.86
CA ILE A 457 -18.54 -0.16 11.47
C ILE A 457 -18.66 -0.13 9.94
N VAL A 458 -17.56 0.07 9.22
CA VAL A 458 -17.57 0.10 7.76
C VAL A 458 -18.01 -1.25 7.19
N HIS A 459 -17.44 -2.36 7.62
CA HIS A 459 -17.82 -3.71 7.19
C HIS A 459 -19.29 -4.02 7.48
N TYR A 460 -19.81 -3.58 8.64
CA TYR A 460 -21.24 -3.67 8.95
C TYR A 460 -22.11 -2.84 7.98
N LEU A 461 -21.69 -1.62 7.66
CA LEU A 461 -22.40 -0.73 6.73
C LEU A 461 -22.36 -1.24 5.28
N ILE A 462 -21.23 -1.81 4.85
CA ILE A 462 -21.03 -2.43 3.53
C ILE A 462 -21.94 -3.66 3.38
N SER A 463 -21.86 -4.60 4.31
CA SER A 463 -22.50 -5.91 4.18
C SER A 463 -24.01 -5.90 4.41
N SER A 464 -24.52 -4.96 5.22
CA SER A 464 -25.86 -5.10 5.79
C SER A 464 -26.80 -3.91 5.56
N GLN A 465 -26.31 -2.68 5.34
CA GLN A 465 -27.16 -1.47 5.38
C GLN A 465 -26.77 -0.32 4.39
N PRO A 466 -26.79 -0.52 3.06
CA PRO A 466 -26.52 0.55 2.08
C PRO A 466 -27.38 1.81 2.25
N LYS A 467 -28.65 1.66 2.66
CA LYS A 467 -29.57 2.80 2.88
C LYS A 467 -29.11 3.70 4.02
N LEU A 468 -28.58 3.12 5.10
CA LEU A 468 -28.08 3.87 6.24
C LEU A 468 -26.79 4.62 5.87
N LEU A 469 -25.88 3.96 5.15
CA LEU A 469 -24.66 4.59 4.63
C LEU A 469 -25.00 5.85 3.83
N TRP A 470 -25.89 5.75 2.84
CA TRP A 470 -26.22 6.89 1.99
C TRP A 470 -27.03 7.97 2.70
N ALA A 471 -27.84 7.63 3.70
CA ALA A 471 -28.47 8.64 4.56
C ALA A 471 -27.40 9.48 5.29
N LEU A 472 -26.33 8.85 5.80
CA LEU A 472 -25.23 9.54 6.46
C LEU A 472 -24.36 10.34 5.48
N VAL A 473 -24.09 9.79 4.28
CA VAL A 473 -23.36 10.49 3.21
C VAL A 473 -24.11 11.75 2.78
N LEU A 474 -25.41 11.63 2.47
CA LEU A 474 -26.24 12.76 2.06
C LEU A 474 -26.38 13.80 3.18
N LEU A 475 -26.50 13.36 4.45
CA LEU A 475 -26.49 14.26 5.60
C LEU A 475 -25.17 15.05 5.69
N THR A 476 -24.03 14.40 5.43
CA THR A 476 -22.71 15.04 5.45
C THR A 476 -22.61 16.13 4.37
N TYR A 477 -23.03 15.82 3.14
CA TYR A 477 -23.12 16.82 2.05
C TYR A 477 -24.07 17.96 2.39
N MET A 478 -25.24 17.65 2.97
CA MET A 478 -26.24 18.66 3.36
C MET A 478 -25.67 19.62 4.42
N VAL A 479 -24.97 19.11 5.43
CA VAL A 479 -24.37 19.93 6.49
C VAL A 479 -23.25 20.80 5.93
N ASN A 480 -22.37 20.27 5.08
CA ASN A 480 -21.34 21.08 4.41
C ASN A 480 -21.97 22.16 3.50
N CYS A 481 -22.98 21.82 2.70
CA CYS A 481 -23.70 22.77 1.85
C CYS A 481 -24.35 23.90 2.68
N GLN A 482 -25.01 23.55 3.79
CA GLN A 482 -25.57 24.56 4.71
C GLN A 482 -24.49 25.48 5.29
N SER A 483 -23.34 24.92 5.70
CA SER A 483 -22.23 25.73 6.20
C SER A 483 -21.61 26.63 5.14
N MET A 484 -21.56 26.16 3.89
CA MET A 484 -21.11 26.96 2.74
C MET A 484 -22.08 28.12 2.44
N ILE A 485 -23.40 27.86 2.46
CA ILE A 485 -24.43 28.90 2.29
C ILE A 485 -24.32 29.97 3.39
N ARG A 486 -24.11 29.56 4.65
CA ARG A 486 -23.92 30.49 5.78
C ARG A 486 -22.65 31.32 5.66
N SER A 487 -21.65 30.84 4.93
CA SER A 487 -20.37 31.51 4.69
C SER A 487 -20.41 32.49 3.51
N ALA A 488 -21.60 32.88 3.04
CA ALA A 488 -21.78 33.77 1.90
C ALA A 488 -20.95 35.07 2.03
N PRO A 489 -20.10 35.42 1.04
CA PRO A 489 -19.25 36.61 1.10
C PRO A 489 -20.04 37.91 0.84
N PHE A 490 -21.29 37.81 0.37
CA PHE A 490 -22.10 38.94 -0.06
C PHE A 490 -23.09 39.40 1.03
N ARG A 491 -23.27 40.72 1.16
CA ARG A 491 -24.27 41.31 2.07
C ARG A 491 -25.64 41.50 1.43
N GLY A 492 -25.69 41.79 0.12
CA GLY A 492 -26.93 42.05 -0.62
C GLY A 492 -27.76 40.79 -0.87
N VAL A 493 -29.09 40.95 -0.96
CA VAL A 493 -30.05 39.84 -1.14
C VAL A 493 -29.75 39.07 -2.42
N LEU A 494 -29.56 39.76 -3.56
CA LEU A 494 -29.28 39.12 -4.85
C LEU A 494 -27.98 38.29 -4.81
N GLY A 495 -26.90 38.83 -4.22
CA GLY A 495 -25.63 38.12 -4.09
C GLY A 495 -25.72 36.90 -3.17
N LYS A 496 -26.48 36.98 -2.07
CA LYS A 496 -26.76 35.82 -1.21
C LYS A 496 -27.58 34.75 -1.93
N SER A 497 -28.61 35.14 -2.69
CA SER A 497 -29.41 34.19 -3.46
C SER A 497 -28.57 33.48 -4.53
N LEU A 498 -27.75 34.21 -5.29
CA LEU A 498 -26.84 33.62 -6.27
C LEU A 498 -25.82 32.69 -5.62
N TRP A 499 -25.27 33.06 -4.46
CA TRP A 499 -24.36 32.22 -3.69
C TRP A 499 -25.03 30.91 -3.23
N THR A 500 -26.26 31.00 -2.73
CA THR A 500 -27.04 29.81 -2.33
C THR A 500 -27.27 28.89 -3.51
N VAL A 501 -27.66 29.42 -4.67
CA VAL A 501 -27.85 28.63 -5.90
C VAL A 501 -26.56 27.96 -6.33
N LEU A 502 -25.44 28.69 -6.35
CA LEU A 502 -24.14 28.15 -6.71
C LEU A 502 -23.68 27.05 -5.73
N SER A 503 -23.84 27.29 -4.43
CA SER A 503 -23.51 26.32 -3.37
C SER A 503 -24.29 25.02 -3.54
N ILE A 504 -25.61 25.12 -3.76
CA ILE A 504 -26.47 23.96 -4.00
C ILE A 504 -26.08 23.26 -5.30
N ALA A 505 -25.82 24.00 -6.38
CA ALA A 505 -25.46 23.42 -7.67
C ALA A 505 -24.14 22.62 -7.60
N VAL A 506 -23.10 23.16 -6.97
CA VAL A 506 -21.82 22.47 -6.83
C VAL A 506 -21.93 21.26 -5.90
N SER A 507 -22.61 21.39 -4.75
CA SER A 507 -22.84 20.24 -3.86
C SER A 507 -23.68 19.15 -4.52
N PHE A 508 -24.68 19.51 -5.34
CA PHE A 508 -25.49 18.56 -6.08
C PHE A 508 -24.68 17.83 -7.16
N ALA A 509 -23.85 18.56 -7.90
CA ALA A 509 -22.91 17.95 -8.85
C ALA A 509 -21.93 16.99 -8.15
N ALA A 510 -21.44 17.35 -6.96
CA ALA A 510 -20.57 16.48 -6.16
C ALA A 510 -21.28 15.20 -5.69
N ILE A 511 -22.55 15.29 -5.27
CA ILE A 511 -23.36 14.11 -4.92
C ILE A 511 -23.56 13.20 -6.14
N ILE A 512 -23.92 13.77 -7.29
CA ILE A 512 -24.10 13.01 -8.55
C ILE A 512 -22.81 12.29 -8.92
N PHE A 513 -21.70 13.01 -8.94
CA PHE A 513 -20.40 12.42 -9.20
C PHE A 513 -20.11 11.29 -8.21
N LYS A 514 -20.38 11.51 -6.92
CA LYS A 514 -20.08 10.49 -5.92
C LYS A 514 -20.95 9.25 -6.04
N VAL A 515 -22.23 9.39 -6.37
CA VAL A 515 -23.11 8.24 -6.65
C VAL A 515 -22.62 7.48 -7.89
N SER A 516 -22.25 8.20 -8.96
CA SER A 516 -21.74 7.58 -10.19
C SER A 516 -20.38 6.89 -9.97
N PHE A 517 -19.48 7.54 -9.23
CA PHE A 517 -18.20 6.97 -8.83
C PHE A 517 -18.41 5.71 -8.00
N THR A 518 -19.26 5.75 -6.97
CA THR A 518 -19.55 4.56 -6.16
C THR A 518 -20.24 3.47 -6.96
N ALA A 519 -21.05 3.80 -7.98
CA ALA A 519 -21.64 2.79 -8.87
C ALA A 519 -20.59 2.06 -9.70
N ALA A 520 -19.54 2.75 -10.15
CA ALA A 520 -18.43 2.13 -10.85
C ALA A 520 -17.54 1.35 -9.87
N ASP A 521 -17.11 2.00 -8.80
CA ASP A 521 -16.16 1.48 -7.82
C ASP A 521 -16.75 0.32 -6.99
N ALA A 522 -17.87 0.55 -6.28
CA ALA A 522 -18.48 -0.37 -5.33
C ALA A 522 -20.03 -0.30 -5.37
N PRO A 523 -20.68 -0.81 -6.44
CA PRO A 523 -22.13 -0.72 -6.67
C PRO A 523 -22.98 -1.36 -5.56
N GLU A 524 -22.45 -2.35 -4.86
CA GLU A 524 -23.07 -2.98 -3.69
C GLU A 524 -23.34 -2.01 -2.53
N LEU A 525 -22.60 -0.89 -2.47
CA LEU A 525 -22.85 0.18 -1.52
C LEU A 525 -24.08 1.01 -1.89
N LEU A 526 -24.63 0.86 -3.10
CA LEU A 526 -25.81 1.59 -3.56
C LEU A 526 -27.08 0.77 -3.32
N ALA A 527 -28.11 1.45 -2.81
CA ALA A 527 -29.45 0.87 -2.85
C ALA A 527 -29.93 0.75 -4.31
N PRO A 528 -30.76 -0.25 -4.66
CA PRO A 528 -31.23 -0.47 -6.03
C PRO A 528 -31.86 0.75 -6.71
N MET A 529 -32.51 1.62 -5.93
CA MET A 529 -33.06 2.88 -6.45
C MET A 529 -31.98 3.84 -6.97
N MET A 530 -30.82 3.92 -6.31
CA MET A 530 -29.73 4.80 -6.71
C MET A 530 -29.00 4.25 -7.95
N LEU A 531 -28.89 2.93 -8.09
CA LEU A 531 -28.39 2.29 -9.31
C LEU A 531 -29.25 2.63 -10.54
N ARG A 532 -30.58 2.65 -10.39
CA ARG A 532 -31.46 3.11 -11.48
C ARG A 532 -31.26 4.58 -11.82
N VAL A 533 -30.94 5.41 -10.84
CA VAL A 533 -30.60 6.83 -11.07
C VAL A 533 -29.29 6.94 -11.87
N THR A 534 -28.32 6.05 -11.67
CA THR A 534 -27.11 6.02 -12.50
C THR A 534 -27.38 5.50 -13.92
N GLU A 535 -28.29 4.53 -14.09
CA GLU A 535 -28.72 4.02 -15.40
C GLU A 535 -29.48 5.06 -16.24
N TRP A 536 -30.32 5.89 -15.61
CA TRP A 536 -31.07 6.96 -16.28
C TRP A 536 -30.28 8.28 -16.39
N GLY A 537 -29.26 8.45 -15.56
CA GLY A 537 -28.72 9.77 -15.20
C GLY A 537 -27.57 10.28 -16.05
N PHE A 538 -26.56 9.47 -16.42
CA PHE A 538 -25.32 10.07 -16.95
C PHE A 538 -24.56 9.16 -17.93
N GLN A 539 -24.74 9.39 -19.24
CA GLN A 539 -23.85 8.88 -20.30
C GLN A 539 -22.51 9.65 -20.39
N THR A 540 -22.17 10.42 -19.35
CA THR A 540 -20.96 11.26 -19.33
C THR A 540 -19.89 10.64 -18.47
N SER A 541 -18.65 10.61 -18.97
CA SER A 541 -17.49 10.04 -18.29
C SER A 541 -17.31 10.56 -16.85
N LEU A 542 -16.86 9.68 -15.94
CA LEU A 542 -16.55 10.03 -14.55
C LEU A 542 -15.52 11.17 -14.47
N VAL A 543 -14.54 11.18 -15.38
CA VAL A 543 -13.54 12.25 -15.52
C VAL A 543 -14.21 13.60 -15.75
N PHE A 544 -15.19 13.67 -16.66
CA PHE A 544 -15.91 14.92 -16.95
C PHE A 544 -16.72 15.40 -15.73
N GLN A 545 -17.41 14.48 -15.06
CA GLN A 545 -18.17 14.79 -13.83
C GLN A 545 -17.25 15.33 -12.72
N ALA A 546 -16.12 14.66 -12.46
CA ALA A 546 -15.13 15.11 -11.47
C ALA A 546 -14.58 16.51 -11.80
N ARG A 547 -14.27 16.77 -13.08
CA ARG A 547 -13.79 18.10 -13.53
C ARG A 547 -14.83 19.20 -13.28
N ILE A 548 -16.12 18.95 -13.52
CA ILE A 548 -17.19 19.90 -13.20
C ILE A 548 -17.19 20.24 -11.71
N VAL A 549 -17.08 19.22 -10.85
CA VAL A 549 -17.05 19.41 -9.39
C VAL A 549 -15.84 20.23 -8.98
N PHE A 550 -14.64 19.90 -9.48
CA PHE A 550 -13.41 20.63 -9.12
C PHE A 550 -13.42 22.07 -9.63
N ILE A 551 -13.90 22.31 -10.85
CA ILE A 551 -14.08 23.67 -11.38
C ILE A 551 -15.08 24.44 -10.51
N GLY A 552 -16.20 23.81 -10.13
CA GLY A 552 -17.19 24.40 -9.23
C GLY A 552 -16.60 24.79 -7.88
N ILE A 553 -15.83 23.89 -7.25
CA ILE A 553 -15.13 24.15 -5.97
C ILE A 553 -14.10 25.26 -6.15
N ALA A 554 -13.31 25.23 -7.23
CA ALA A 554 -12.31 26.25 -7.53
C ALA A 554 -12.97 27.63 -7.76
N LEU A 555 -14.16 27.70 -8.37
CA LEU A 555 -14.92 28.93 -8.51
C LEU A 555 -15.42 29.45 -7.15
N LEU A 556 -15.95 28.57 -6.29
CA LEU A 556 -16.36 28.92 -4.93
C LEU A 556 -15.18 29.48 -4.10
N ALA A 557 -14.02 28.83 -4.20
CA ALA A 557 -12.77 29.28 -3.57
C ALA A 557 -12.14 30.50 -4.29
N GLY A 558 -12.39 30.70 -5.58
CA GLY A 558 -11.88 31.82 -6.36
C GLY A 558 -12.64 33.12 -6.12
N ILE A 559 -13.96 33.04 -5.88
CA ILE A 559 -14.81 34.16 -5.47
C ILE A 559 -14.29 34.81 -4.17
N PHE A 560 -13.57 34.06 -3.34
CA PHE A 560 -12.86 34.59 -2.18
C PHE A 560 -11.86 35.71 -2.53
N LYS A 561 -11.12 35.62 -3.66
CA LYS A 561 -10.16 36.67 -4.09
C LYS A 561 -10.87 37.94 -4.59
N PHE A 562 -12.00 37.80 -5.27
CA PHE A 562 -12.68 38.91 -5.96
C PHE A 562 -13.71 39.65 -5.09
N SER A 563 -14.16 39.08 -3.96
CA SER A 563 -15.15 39.69 -3.07
C SER A 563 -14.68 40.93 -2.28
N GLY A 564 -13.56 41.55 -2.65
CA GLY A 564 -12.97 42.68 -1.92
C GLY A 564 -13.63 44.02 -2.23
N PHE A 565 -14.55 44.50 -1.35
CA PHE A 565 -14.92 45.93 -1.28
C PHE A 565 -15.50 46.43 0.07
N THR A 566 -15.32 45.78 1.24
CA THR A 566 -15.70 46.40 2.55
C THR A 566 -14.94 45.85 3.78
N SER A 567 -15.07 46.52 4.94
CA SER A 567 -14.36 46.40 6.25
C SER A 567 -13.60 45.09 6.61
N ARG A 568 -12.33 45.26 7.03
CA ARG A 568 -11.27 44.23 7.22
C ARG A 568 -11.52 43.15 8.30
N GLY A 569 -12.31 43.40 9.35
CA GLY A 569 -12.33 42.53 10.54
C GLY A 569 -13.30 41.33 10.47
N VAL A 570 -14.58 41.58 10.19
CA VAL A 570 -15.64 40.55 10.13
C VAL A 570 -15.54 39.72 8.83
N GLN A 571 -14.91 40.27 7.78
CA GLN A 571 -14.74 39.56 6.51
C GLN A 571 -13.69 38.45 6.57
N ASN A 572 -12.61 38.59 7.35
CA ASN A 572 -11.56 37.56 7.39
C ASN A 572 -12.04 36.25 8.01
N ALA A 573 -12.91 36.28 9.03
CA ALA A 573 -13.47 35.06 9.62
C ALA A 573 -14.40 34.31 8.64
N GLY A 574 -15.31 35.02 7.96
CA GLY A 574 -16.20 34.42 6.97
C GLY A 574 -15.46 33.87 5.75
N ARG A 575 -14.37 34.53 5.32
CA ARG A 575 -13.50 34.07 4.22
C ARG A 575 -12.74 32.79 4.56
N LYS A 576 -12.17 32.71 5.76
CA LYS A 576 -11.48 31.50 6.25
C LYS A 576 -12.44 30.32 6.36
N ARG A 577 -13.66 30.54 6.87
CA ARG A 577 -14.69 29.50 6.91
C ARG A 577 -15.12 29.04 5.52
N LEU A 578 -15.26 29.97 4.55
CA LEU A 578 -15.56 29.60 3.17
C LEU A 578 -14.51 28.66 2.59
N LEU A 579 -13.23 29.00 2.76
CA LEU A 579 -12.13 28.16 2.27
C LEU A 579 -12.12 26.79 2.94
N HIS A 580 -12.37 26.72 4.26
CA HIS A 580 -12.52 25.45 4.97
C HIS A 580 -13.67 24.59 4.42
N GLU A 581 -14.84 25.17 4.17
CA GLU A 581 -16.00 24.42 3.67
C GLU A 581 -15.83 23.98 2.21
N ALA A 582 -15.14 24.79 1.37
CA ALA A 582 -14.77 24.40 0.02
C ALA A 582 -13.73 23.27 0.01
N THR A 583 -12.71 23.35 0.86
CA THR A 583 -11.74 22.27 1.09
C THR A 583 -12.45 21.02 1.60
N THR A 584 -13.39 21.15 2.54
CA THR A 584 -14.18 20.02 3.05
C THR A 584 -14.98 19.34 1.95
N LEU A 585 -15.61 20.09 1.04
CA LEU A 585 -16.32 19.51 -0.11
C LEU A 585 -15.36 18.75 -1.05
N PHE A 586 -14.17 19.29 -1.28
CA PHE A 586 -13.13 18.62 -2.05
C PHE A 586 -12.69 17.31 -1.39
N LEU A 587 -12.41 17.34 -0.08
CA LEU A 587 -12.00 16.15 0.68
C LEU A 587 -13.10 15.08 0.73
N ILE A 588 -14.37 15.47 0.91
CA ILE A 588 -15.53 14.56 0.82
C ILE A 588 -15.55 13.89 -0.56
N THR A 589 -15.31 14.66 -1.62
CA THR A 589 -15.28 14.15 -3.01
C THR A 589 -14.12 13.15 -3.20
N GLN A 590 -12.97 13.42 -2.59
CA GLN A 590 -11.75 12.60 -2.64
C GLN A 590 -11.71 11.44 -1.63
N SER A 591 -12.78 11.18 -0.87
CA SER A 591 -12.82 10.10 0.12
C SER A 591 -13.71 8.94 -0.34
N ARG A 592 -13.40 7.68 0.03
CA ARG A 592 -14.33 6.55 -0.16
C ARG A 592 -15.70 6.86 0.46
N ALA A 593 -16.78 6.37 -0.16
CA ALA A 593 -18.14 6.65 0.31
C ALA A 593 -18.37 6.22 1.77
N THR A 594 -17.76 5.10 2.17
CA THR A 594 -17.77 4.55 3.53
C THR A 594 -17.12 5.46 4.58
N ASN A 595 -16.18 6.32 4.17
CA ASN A 595 -15.44 7.22 5.07
C ASN A 595 -16.03 8.63 5.14
N ILE A 596 -16.90 9.03 4.21
CA ILE A 596 -17.52 10.36 4.20
C ILE A 596 -18.21 10.71 5.54
N PRO A 597 -18.96 9.80 6.22
CA PRO A 597 -19.60 10.15 7.48
C PRO A 597 -18.63 10.54 8.62
N LEU A 598 -17.34 10.19 8.53
CA LEU A 598 -16.33 10.61 9.51
C LEU A 598 -16.20 12.14 9.60
N PHE A 599 -16.37 12.87 8.50
CA PHE A 599 -16.33 14.34 8.52
C PHE A 599 -17.39 14.94 9.45
N MET A 600 -18.56 14.30 9.58
CA MET A 600 -19.57 14.72 10.55
C MET A 600 -19.13 14.49 11.99
N LEU A 601 -18.50 13.34 12.28
CA LEU A 601 -17.97 13.04 13.60
C LEU A 601 -16.82 13.99 13.98
N PHE A 602 -15.95 14.33 13.02
CA PHE A 602 -14.92 15.33 13.22
C PHE A 602 -15.50 16.71 13.48
N LYS A 603 -16.56 17.12 12.75
CA LYS A 603 -17.27 18.38 13.00
C LYS A 603 -17.89 18.42 14.40
N VAL A 604 -18.42 17.31 14.89
CA VAL A 604 -18.91 17.20 16.28
C VAL A 604 -17.77 17.36 17.28
N GLN A 605 -16.64 16.67 17.09
CA GLN A 605 -15.47 16.83 17.98
C GLN A 605 -14.89 18.25 17.94
N ALA A 606 -14.75 18.84 16.76
CA ALA A 606 -14.27 20.21 16.59
C ALA A 606 -15.19 21.23 17.30
N SER A 607 -16.51 21.06 17.17
CA SER A 607 -17.49 21.91 17.89
C SER A 607 -17.34 21.80 19.40
N ILE A 608 -17.00 20.62 19.93
CA ILE A 608 -16.72 20.44 21.36
C ILE A 608 -15.41 21.13 21.74
N VAL A 609 -14.37 21.01 20.91
CA VAL A 609 -13.07 21.67 21.14
C VAL A 609 -13.19 23.19 21.13
N GLU A 610 -14.04 23.78 20.28
CA GLU A 610 -14.32 25.22 20.27
C GLU A 610 -14.98 25.72 21.56
N LEU A 611 -15.74 24.87 22.26
CA LEU A 611 -16.36 25.20 23.53
C LEU A 611 -15.37 25.11 24.71
N LEU A 612 -14.18 24.52 24.47
CA LEU A 612 -13.11 24.40 25.44
C LEU A 612 -12.13 25.56 25.23
N ASP A 613 -11.86 26.33 26.28
CA ASP A 613 -10.88 27.43 26.24
C ASP A 613 -9.45 26.88 26.26
N LEU A 614 -9.01 26.33 25.13
CA LEU A 614 -7.68 25.75 24.95
C LEU A 614 -6.67 26.86 24.64
N ASN A 615 -5.54 26.84 25.35
CA ASN A 615 -4.44 27.73 25.04
C ASN A 615 -3.72 27.31 23.73
N SER A 616 -2.82 28.16 23.22
CA SER A 616 -2.10 27.90 21.95
C SER A 616 -1.32 26.57 21.92
N ILE A 617 -0.76 26.11 23.05
CA ILE A 617 -0.03 24.84 23.13
C ILE A 617 -1.03 23.67 23.06
N GLU A 618 -2.12 23.77 23.81
CA GLU A 618 -3.19 22.76 23.87
C GLU A 618 -3.91 22.62 22.53
N THR A 619 -4.19 23.72 21.83
CA THR A 619 -4.75 23.63 20.47
C THR A 619 -3.79 22.93 19.51
N THR A 620 -2.49 23.18 19.62
CA THR A 620 -1.48 22.55 18.75
C THR A 620 -1.33 21.06 19.05
N LEU A 621 -1.35 20.69 20.33
CA LEU A 621 -1.37 19.29 20.76
C LEU A 621 -2.63 18.57 20.26
N ASN A 622 -3.80 19.20 20.41
CA ASN A 622 -5.06 18.66 19.88
C ASN A 622 -4.97 18.43 18.37
N LEU A 623 -4.38 19.37 17.61
CA LEU A 623 -4.16 19.20 16.17
C LEU A 623 -3.29 17.98 15.85
N ILE A 624 -2.14 17.80 16.54
CA ILE A 624 -1.26 16.65 16.33
C ILE A 624 -2.03 15.34 16.58
N LEU A 625 -2.75 15.25 17.70
CA LEU A 625 -3.51 14.05 18.05
C LEU A 625 -4.60 13.76 17.02
N MET A 626 -5.40 14.76 16.67
CA MET A 626 -6.52 14.58 15.74
C MET A 626 -6.07 14.28 14.32
N GLN A 627 -4.93 14.80 13.87
CA GLN A 627 -4.36 14.42 12.57
C GLN A 627 -4.10 12.91 12.49
N HIS A 628 -3.38 12.36 13.47
CA HIS A 628 -3.06 10.93 13.47
C HIS A 628 -4.30 10.07 13.68
N VAL A 629 -5.18 10.41 14.64
CA VAL A 629 -6.45 9.71 14.84
C VAL A 629 -7.28 9.67 13.55
N ALA A 630 -7.38 10.79 12.84
CA ALA A 630 -8.15 10.87 11.61
C ALA A 630 -7.52 10.07 10.47
N PHE A 631 -6.19 10.03 10.36
CA PHE A 631 -5.48 9.20 9.39
C PHE A 631 -5.83 7.71 9.56
N PHE A 632 -5.69 7.18 10.78
CA PHE A 632 -6.01 5.76 11.05
C PHE A 632 -7.51 5.48 10.97
N ALA A 633 -8.37 6.42 11.38
CA ALA A 633 -9.82 6.25 11.27
C ALA A 633 -10.31 6.16 9.83
N PHE A 634 -9.57 6.73 8.86
CA PHE A 634 -9.86 6.61 7.43
C PHE A 634 -9.43 5.27 6.81
N GLY A 635 -8.83 4.37 7.59
CA GLY A 635 -8.33 3.08 7.10
C GLY A 635 -6.84 3.07 6.78
N GLY A 636 -6.14 4.20 6.93
CA GLY A 636 -4.69 4.26 6.75
C GLY A 636 -3.95 3.41 7.79
N SER A 637 -2.84 2.79 7.38
CA SER A 637 -1.92 2.09 8.27
C SER A 637 -0.47 2.42 7.90
N ASN A 638 0.51 1.83 8.59
CA ASN A 638 1.91 1.97 8.21
C ASN A 638 2.33 1.01 7.08
N ALA A 639 1.41 0.17 6.58
CA ALA A 639 1.68 -0.74 5.47
C ALA A 639 1.47 -0.04 4.11
N LEU A 640 2.31 -0.39 3.13
CA LEU A 640 2.16 0.10 1.75
C LEU A 640 0.83 -0.33 1.12
N SER A 641 0.32 -1.50 1.49
CA SER A 641 -0.97 -2.03 1.04
C SER A 641 -2.18 -1.21 1.50
N SER A 642 -2.02 -0.28 2.44
CA SER A 642 -3.12 0.59 2.90
C SER A 642 -3.27 1.89 2.11
N VAL A 643 -2.36 2.19 1.17
CA VAL A 643 -2.46 3.39 0.32
C VAL A 643 -3.62 3.21 -0.66
N ASP A 644 -4.66 4.02 -0.51
CA ASP A 644 -5.84 3.97 -1.38
C ASP A 644 -5.63 4.80 -2.65
N LEU A 645 -5.63 4.13 -3.81
CA LEU A 645 -5.48 4.73 -5.13
C LEU A 645 -6.81 4.94 -5.87
N SER A 646 -7.93 4.40 -5.36
CA SER A 646 -9.25 4.41 -6.02
C SER A 646 -9.72 5.83 -6.41
N THR A 647 -9.35 6.82 -5.61
CA THR A 647 -9.75 8.22 -5.79
C THR A 647 -8.67 9.10 -6.41
N ALA A 648 -7.44 8.59 -6.57
CA ALA A 648 -6.29 9.36 -7.07
C ALA A 648 -6.43 9.83 -8.52
N TYR A 649 -7.27 9.13 -9.30
CA TYR A 649 -7.52 9.41 -10.72
C TYR A 649 -8.74 10.28 -10.98
N ASN A 650 -9.43 10.74 -9.94
CA ASN A 650 -10.61 11.58 -10.09
C ASN A 650 -10.27 12.85 -10.90
N GLY A 651 -10.88 12.99 -12.09
CA GLY A 651 -10.69 14.14 -12.97
C GLY A 651 -9.45 14.10 -13.88
N VAL A 652 -8.67 13.03 -13.81
CA VAL A 652 -7.46 12.78 -14.62
C VAL A 652 -7.82 11.85 -15.78
N SER A 653 -7.49 12.23 -17.02
CA SER A 653 -7.73 11.40 -18.22
C SER A 653 -6.51 10.58 -18.63
N ASP A 654 -5.32 11.08 -18.30
CA ASP A 654 -4.03 10.53 -18.73
C ASP A 654 -3.09 10.53 -17.53
N TYR A 655 -2.25 9.49 -17.40
CA TYR A 655 -1.36 9.36 -16.25
C TYR A 655 -0.42 10.56 -16.14
N ASN A 656 -0.40 11.17 -14.95
CA ASN A 656 0.52 12.24 -14.61
C ASN A 656 0.98 12.05 -13.16
N VAL A 657 2.23 11.60 -12.99
CA VAL A 657 2.85 11.30 -11.69
C VAL A 657 2.61 12.41 -10.66
N SER A 658 2.72 13.67 -11.08
CA SER A 658 2.61 14.81 -10.15
C SER A 658 1.16 15.03 -9.69
N VAL A 659 0.20 14.95 -10.60
CA VAL A 659 -1.22 15.16 -10.28
C VAL A 659 -1.77 13.97 -9.51
N VAL A 660 -1.49 12.75 -9.97
CA VAL A 660 -1.91 11.51 -9.31
C VAL A 660 -1.27 11.43 -7.93
N GLY A 661 0.04 11.68 -7.79
CA GLY A 661 0.71 11.68 -6.49
C GLY A 661 0.14 12.70 -5.50
N LEU A 662 -0.25 13.90 -5.97
CA LEU A 662 -0.93 14.88 -5.14
C LEU A 662 -2.32 14.41 -4.70
N LEU A 663 -3.12 13.86 -5.61
CA LEU A 663 -4.46 13.37 -5.30
C LEU A 663 -4.42 12.15 -4.38
N THR A 664 -3.47 11.24 -4.56
CA THR A 664 -3.19 10.13 -3.63
C THR A 664 -2.86 10.65 -2.24
N PHE A 665 -2.00 11.66 -2.11
CA PHE A 665 -1.73 12.26 -0.80
C PHE A 665 -3.00 12.87 -0.19
N VAL A 666 -3.75 13.65 -0.96
CA VAL A 666 -4.98 14.31 -0.47
C VAL A 666 -6.04 13.31 -0.03
N SER A 667 -6.25 12.22 -0.76
CA SER A 667 -7.25 11.21 -0.41
C SER A 667 -6.87 10.46 0.87
N ASN A 668 -5.61 10.05 1.00
CA ASN A 668 -5.11 9.29 2.15
C ASN A 668 -4.93 10.17 3.40
N TRP A 669 -4.60 11.46 3.25
CA TRP A 669 -4.51 12.44 4.35
C TRP A 669 -5.74 13.33 4.49
N ALA A 670 -6.90 12.93 3.95
CA ALA A 670 -8.10 13.76 3.97
C ALA A 670 -8.52 14.21 5.39
N GLY A 671 -8.51 13.28 6.35
CA GLY A 671 -8.75 13.58 7.77
C GLY A 671 -7.74 14.57 8.37
N PRO A 672 -6.42 14.31 8.29
CA PRO A 672 -5.38 15.26 8.70
C PRO A 672 -5.51 16.65 8.08
N ILE A 673 -5.76 16.74 6.77
CA ILE A 673 -5.95 18.02 6.06
C ILE A 673 -7.16 18.77 6.62
N TRP A 674 -8.27 18.06 6.85
CA TRP A 674 -9.48 18.62 7.42
C TRP A 674 -9.22 19.24 8.81
N TRP A 675 -8.56 18.52 9.71
CA TRP A 675 -8.24 19.01 11.06
C TRP A 675 -7.28 20.20 11.06
N THR A 676 -6.33 20.23 10.11
CA THR A 676 -5.44 21.36 9.89
C THR A 676 -6.23 22.60 9.48
N SER A 677 -7.16 22.44 8.54
CA SER A 677 -8.03 23.51 8.07
C SER A 677 -8.96 24.02 9.18
N GLU A 678 -9.60 23.14 9.93
CA GLU A 678 -10.52 23.51 11.01
C GLU A 678 -9.80 24.24 12.17
N THR A 679 -8.61 23.76 12.54
CA THR A 679 -7.80 24.42 13.57
C THR A 679 -7.35 25.82 13.15
N ALA A 680 -7.07 26.02 11.86
CA ALA A 680 -6.64 27.31 11.33
C ALA A 680 -7.77 28.36 11.32
N ILE A 681 -9.02 27.95 11.10
CA ILE A 681 -10.15 28.90 11.15
C ILE A 681 -10.53 29.30 12.57
N ASN A 682 -10.41 28.39 13.53
CA ASN A 682 -10.84 28.59 14.92
C ASN A 682 -9.90 29.54 15.67
N GLN A 683 -8.67 29.72 15.17
CA GLN A 683 -7.73 30.72 15.66
C GLN A 683 -7.65 31.95 14.76
N SER A 684 -8.80 32.61 14.58
CA SER A 684 -8.99 33.71 13.64
C SER A 684 -8.00 34.89 13.77
N ARG A 685 -7.33 35.05 14.92
CA ARG A 685 -6.23 36.00 15.17
C ARG A 685 -5.11 35.36 16.00
N MET A 686 -4.14 34.75 15.32
CA MET A 686 -2.87 34.40 15.95
C MET A 686 -1.93 35.61 15.89
N THR A 687 -1.30 35.93 17.02
CA THR A 687 -0.11 36.79 17.03
C THR A 687 1.03 36.09 16.29
N ARG A 688 1.99 36.87 15.77
CA ARG A 688 3.20 36.31 15.14
C ARG A 688 3.95 35.35 16.08
N THR A 689 3.93 35.64 17.37
CA THR A 689 4.51 34.80 18.41
C THR A 689 3.77 33.47 18.52
N GLU A 690 2.43 33.46 18.63
CA GLU A 690 1.65 32.22 18.67
C GLU A 690 1.81 31.36 17.41
N ALA A 691 1.88 32.00 16.23
CA ALA A 691 2.13 31.30 14.97
C ALA A 691 3.52 30.64 14.97
N THR A 692 4.54 31.36 15.44
CA THR A 692 5.90 30.84 15.59
C THR A 692 5.93 29.67 16.59
N ASN A 693 5.23 29.80 17.73
CA ASN A 693 5.15 28.77 18.76
C ASN A 693 4.50 27.49 18.23
N ARG A 694 3.36 27.61 17.53
CA ARG A 694 2.69 26.47 16.90
C ARG A 694 3.62 25.73 15.96
N ILE A 695 4.33 26.47 15.10
CA ILE A 695 5.24 25.88 14.12
C ILE A 695 6.42 25.19 14.80
N ALA A 696 6.96 25.78 15.86
CA ALA A 696 8.01 25.17 16.65
C ALA A 696 7.56 23.82 17.24
N LEU A 697 6.34 23.77 17.80
CA LEU A 697 5.78 22.55 18.40
C LEU A 697 5.44 21.47 17.36
N LEU A 698 4.83 21.85 16.22
CA LEU A 698 4.56 20.93 15.13
C LEU A 698 5.88 20.39 14.54
N SER A 699 6.85 21.27 14.32
CA SER A 699 8.17 20.87 13.80
C SER A 699 8.91 19.97 14.79
N PHE A 700 8.79 20.20 16.09
CA PHE A 700 9.35 19.33 17.12
C PHE A 700 8.71 17.94 17.07
N GLY A 701 7.38 17.85 17.01
CA GLY A 701 6.69 16.57 16.89
C GLY A 701 7.13 15.78 15.66
N THR A 702 7.11 16.42 14.49
CA THR A 702 7.50 15.79 13.22
C THR A 702 8.98 15.40 13.18
N THR A 703 9.89 16.26 13.67
CA THR A 703 11.33 15.93 13.66
C THR A 703 11.70 14.87 14.69
N MET A 704 10.98 14.81 15.81
CA MET A 704 11.13 13.73 16.80
C MET A 704 10.66 12.38 16.25
N GLU A 705 9.49 12.34 15.58
CA GLU A 705 9.01 11.13 14.90
C GLU A 705 10.02 10.68 13.83
N LEU A 706 10.44 11.59 12.95
CA LEU A 706 11.39 11.27 11.89
C LEU A 706 12.71 10.75 12.45
N LEU A 707 13.24 11.39 13.50
CA LEU A 707 14.45 10.93 14.18
C LEU A 707 14.27 9.52 14.77
N ALA A 708 13.15 9.27 15.46
CA ALA A 708 12.88 7.97 16.06
C ALA A 708 12.79 6.86 14.99
N VAL A 709 12.07 7.11 13.90
CA VAL A 709 11.95 6.15 12.80
C VAL A 709 13.28 5.92 12.10
N MET A 710 14.06 6.97 11.82
CA MET A 710 15.39 6.83 11.20
C MET A 710 16.38 6.10 12.12
N ALA A 711 16.34 6.38 13.42
CA ALA A 711 17.15 5.68 14.40
C ALA A 711 16.74 4.21 14.51
N ALA A 712 15.45 3.90 14.55
CA ALA A 712 14.92 2.55 14.55
C ALA A 712 15.32 1.79 13.27
N CYS A 713 15.14 2.37 12.08
CA CYS A 713 15.57 1.78 10.80
C CYS A 713 17.07 1.51 10.79
N THR A 714 17.89 2.41 11.35
CA THR A 714 19.35 2.24 11.41
C THR A 714 19.76 1.14 12.40
N MET A 715 19.15 1.11 13.58
CA MET A 715 19.46 0.12 14.63
C MET A 715 18.94 -1.27 14.28
N LEU A 716 17.74 -1.35 13.71
CA LEU A 716 17.02 -2.58 13.36
C LEU A 716 17.17 -2.94 11.87
N ARG A 717 18.21 -2.43 11.19
CA ARG A 717 18.45 -2.68 9.76
C ARG A 717 18.60 -4.17 9.38
N THR A 718 18.98 -5.02 10.34
CA THR A 718 19.11 -6.47 10.18
C THR A 718 17.91 -7.23 10.75
N HIS A 719 16.87 -6.54 11.19
CA HIS A 719 15.66 -7.15 11.72
C HIS A 719 14.82 -7.76 10.58
N LEU A 720 14.18 -8.90 10.86
CA LEU A 720 13.40 -9.64 9.87
C LEU A 720 12.33 -8.77 9.16
N PHE A 721 11.70 -7.88 9.92
CA PHE A 721 10.64 -6.97 9.43
C PHE A 721 11.15 -5.59 8.96
N VAL A 722 12.45 -5.42 8.65
CA VAL A 722 13.00 -4.14 8.15
C VAL A 722 12.30 -3.66 6.88
N TRP A 723 11.96 -4.58 5.97
CA TRP A 723 11.34 -4.25 4.69
C TRP A 723 9.81 -4.20 4.73
N THR A 724 9.18 -4.95 5.62
CA THR A 724 7.72 -5.07 5.69
C THR A 724 7.08 -4.06 6.65
N VAL A 725 7.82 -3.60 7.66
CA VAL A 725 7.31 -2.70 8.70
C VAL A 725 8.08 -1.39 8.76
N PHE A 726 9.41 -1.44 8.96
CA PHE A 726 10.20 -0.23 9.23
C PHE A 726 10.37 0.65 7.98
N SER A 727 10.66 0.06 6.82
CA SER A 727 10.83 0.82 5.57
C SER A 727 9.53 1.48 5.09
N PRO A 728 8.36 0.80 5.11
CA PRO A 728 7.07 1.46 4.90
C PRO A 728 6.80 2.60 5.90
N LYS A 729 7.02 2.38 7.21
CA LYS A 729 6.87 3.45 8.22
C LYS A 729 7.75 4.67 7.90
N PHE A 730 8.98 4.46 7.45
CA PHE A 730 9.86 5.55 7.04
C PHE A 730 9.31 6.35 5.85
N LEU A 731 8.74 5.68 4.84
CA LEU A 731 8.05 6.37 3.74
C LEU A 731 6.84 7.18 4.22
N TYR A 732 6.03 6.62 5.12
CA TYR A 732 4.95 7.36 5.78
C TYR A 732 5.46 8.57 6.55
N SER A 733 6.56 8.44 7.30
CA SER A 733 7.17 9.57 8.01
C SER A 733 7.72 10.64 7.07
N ILE A 734 8.20 10.28 5.86
CA ILE A 734 8.54 11.25 4.81
C ILE A 734 7.28 11.99 4.34
N ALA A 735 6.17 11.29 4.08
CA ALA A 735 4.91 11.93 3.68
C ALA A 735 4.37 12.85 4.79
N TRP A 736 4.43 12.42 6.05
CA TRP A 736 4.10 13.24 7.22
C TRP A 736 4.98 14.49 7.34
N ALA A 737 6.28 14.38 7.07
CA ALA A 737 7.21 15.51 7.16
C ALA A 737 7.09 16.48 5.97
N LEU A 738 7.14 15.98 4.74
CA LEU A 738 7.17 16.81 3.54
C LEU A 738 5.77 17.29 3.15
N ALA A 739 4.84 16.37 2.94
CA ALA A 739 3.53 16.72 2.40
C ALA A 739 2.61 17.28 3.50
N ASN A 740 2.48 16.61 4.65
CA ASN A 740 1.62 17.10 5.73
C ASN A 740 2.25 18.28 6.49
N HIS A 741 3.48 18.17 7.00
CA HIS A 741 4.04 19.26 7.80
C HIS A 741 4.46 20.47 6.96
N LEU A 742 5.36 20.32 5.98
CA LEU A 742 5.77 21.46 5.15
C LEU A 742 4.64 21.94 4.23
N GLY A 743 3.94 21.02 3.58
CA GLY A 743 2.87 21.33 2.62
C GLY A 743 1.57 21.83 3.27
N MET A 744 1.14 21.29 4.42
CA MET A 744 -0.15 21.64 5.01
C MET A 744 -0.02 22.44 6.30
N ASN A 745 0.71 21.95 7.31
CA ASN A 745 0.78 22.62 8.62
C ASN A 745 1.40 24.02 8.55
N LEU A 746 2.53 24.16 7.85
CA LEU A 746 3.19 25.47 7.70
C LEU A 746 2.35 26.43 6.86
N LEU A 747 1.81 25.97 5.72
CA LEU A 747 0.96 26.80 4.86
C LEU A 747 -0.33 27.21 5.55
N ALA A 748 -0.99 26.32 6.30
CA ALA A 748 -2.18 26.66 7.05
C ALA A 748 -1.87 27.64 8.19
N THR A 749 -0.75 27.45 8.90
CA THR A 749 -0.39 28.33 10.03
C THR A 749 0.00 29.74 9.56
N TYR A 750 0.72 29.90 8.45
CA TYR A 750 1.10 31.22 7.92
C TYR A 750 0.12 31.81 6.91
N GLY A 751 -0.40 30.99 6.00
CA GLY A 751 -1.26 31.41 4.89
C GLY A 751 -2.69 31.71 5.31
N LEU A 752 -3.19 31.09 6.39
CA LEU A 752 -4.51 31.39 6.95
C LEU A 752 -4.43 32.29 8.19
N SER A 753 -3.25 32.68 8.68
CA SER A 753 -3.11 33.68 9.76
C SER A 753 -3.00 35.12 9.24
N LEU A 754 -2.48 35.31 8.02
CA LEU A 754 -2.58 36.54 7.22
C LEU A 754 -3.99 36.73 6.65
#